data_AF-A0AAU7CNR0-F1
#
_entry.id   AF-A0AAU7CNR0-F1
#
_cell.length_a   1.000
_cell.length_b   1.000
_cell.length_c   1.000
_cell.angle_alpha   90.00
_cell.angle_beta   90.00
_cell.angle_gamma   90.00
#
_symmetry.space_group_name_H-M   'P 1'
#
loop_
_entity.id
_entity.type
_entity.pdbx_description
1 polymer ?
#
loop_
_entity_poly.entity_id
_entity_poly.type
_entity_poly.pdbx_seq_one_letter_code
_entity_poly.pdbx_strand_id
1 'polypeptide(L)'
;MNQRSLPTLGERPLRQRQPARHWEGCESRQLLSVTISNVTLIEPPSGTADAVFTVSLDRPNQNESVKVDFATQDATAKAGQDYQAVRGTLTFAPGETAKKIAVPIIGGLARGPHDAFTVNLTNPVNETLHPSLKVGMGTILPTPWLSIGDVSVVEGEAGTTNAVFKITLDPPNHDQIVSVQYDTSDGTAKAGSDYQATRGTLTFAPGETSKSITVPINHGTAVESVESFSVDLKSPKNAVVRDGQGIGTITNPIKAGTLDFKAPTNRAEAEAGTASITVTRTGGTASAVGINYSTQGGSAVAGTDYTPVSGTLTFAADQTSQTITVPILANPQRKSDQTVDLVLSNPTGGGSLGSNRRTTLTLAAPSHSTDEPSTPTPAPSTPTPTPSTPTPAPSTPTPTPSTPTPGTPKPAGSIPDDNGAPSQPAPVVSIPRSTIVTTTEDSGPGSLRQAILNANANPGPDTIRFDVSGEGPRSIRPTSALPTITDPVTIDGTSPQGRQKAPRIELTGTDAGARANGLTITAGGSTVRGLAINGFTGSGILLEGGGGNHVESNAIGTSVDGESAKGNGLAGILIHQSSNNTIGGPESTAGNLVSGNFGSGIILSGTSTKHNLVQGNHIGTDVDGDDPLGNQLDGIVLDNAPENRIGGVEQGRGNLISGNRLTGLRILGSGAADNVIQGNEIGTDRTGTRAIGNAFDGIFNSGAPGNTIGGTAANAGNLISGNGGVGIQLHSRGANANQVQGNLIGTDATGTHPIGNAHGGVFLNNARGNTIGGTSQGARNVISGNPLVGVQLAGRTATGNVVQGNLIGTDIQGVPRLGNTVGLFLGGTTGNTIGGSGPADNTVRGNTQAEVATKPIPVARSAGTGRRQAHATGPSITGITKNLNGSELTSLVVKFSEPVDRSRAEDIGNYRLRLPGRDHSFSANDAIAVPVRSASYNASTTSVTLTLATPLRSSGPVQFRVSGQPGRGIANLAGHYLVGSGQGQAKNDVISILRLTS
;
A
#
# COMPACT_ATOMS: atom_id res chain seq x y z
N MET A 1 78.44 46.76 87.61
CA MET A 1 78.83 45.40 87.20
C MET A 1 77.58 44.73 86.70
N ASN A 2 77.44 44.77 85.40
CA ASN A 2 77.78 43.63 84.58
C ASN A 2 76.90 42.43 84.90
N GLN A 3 75.79 42.22 84.19
CA GLN A 3 75.60 42.14 82.73
C GLN A 3 75.82 40.73 82.19
N ARG A 4 74.86 40.39 81.31
CA ARG A 4 75.02 39.75 79.98
C ARG A 4 75.53 38.30 80.01
N SER A 5 75.21 37.44 79.05
CA SER A 5 74.89 37.63 77.62
C SER A 5 74.19 36.36 77.09
N LEU A 6 73.58 36.48 75.90
CA LEU A 6 73.18 35.43 74.91
C LEU A 6 74.27 34.35 74.66
N PRO A 7 74.00 33.14 74.07
CA PRO A 7 73.32 32.93 72.76
C PRO A 7 72.47 31.64 72.54
N THR A 8 71.95 31.52 71.30
CA THR A 8 71.17 30.44 70.61
C THR A 8 71.77 29.03 70.71
N LEU A 9 71.09 27.88 70.51
CA LEU A 9 70.13 27.42 69.50
C LEU A 9 69.61 26.02 69.95
N GLY A 10 68.39 25.59 69.60
CA GLY A 10 67.97 24.20 69.87
C GLY A 10 66.59 23.81 69.35
N GLU A 11 66.56 22.91 68.37
CA GLU A 11 65.41 22.18 67.83
C GLU A 11 65.63 20.69 68.16
N ARG A 12 64.66 19.94 68.73
CA ARG A 12 63.72 18.97 68.07
C ARG A 12 63.69 17.64 68.90
N PRO A 13 62.73 16.70 68.74
CA PRO A 13 61.29 16.90 68.95
C PRO A 13 60.51 15.70 69.57
N LEU A 14 59.26 16.00 69.97
CA LEU A 14 58.01 15.20 69.98
C LEU A 14 57.82 13.99 70.94
N ARG A 15 56.93 14.20 71.94
CA ARG A 15 56.19 13.14 72.67
C ARG A 15 54.68 13.41 72.60
N GLN A 16 53.93 12.32 72.43
CA GLN A 16 52.48 12.21 72.57
C GLN A 16 51.99 12.80 73.90
N ARG A 17 50.81 13.45 73.88
CA ARG A 17 50.00 13.71 75.06
C ARG A 17 48.52 13.50 74.77
N GLN A 18 47.90 12.67 75.60
CA GLN A 18 46.55 12.78 76.11
C GLN A 18 46.65 13.14 77.61
N PRO A 19 45.55 13.48 78.32
CA PRO A 19 44.32 14.13 77.89
C PRO A 19 43.91 15.27 78.85
N ALA A 20 42.96 16.14 78.45
CA ALA A 20 42.18 16.95 79.37
C ALA A 20 40.76 17.19 78.82
N ARG A 21 39.79 17.12 79.73
CA ARG A 21 38.33 17.10 79.52
C ARG A 21 37.81 18.35 78.79
N HIS A 22 36.84 18.18 77.91
CA HIS A 22 36.10 19.28 77.26
C HIS A 22 34.59 18.98 77.20
N TRP A 23 33.80 20.05 77.28
CA TRP A 23 32.36 20.14 77.53
C TRP A 23 31.45 19.22 76.68
N GLU A 24 30.44 18.65 77.35
CA GLU A 24 29.18 18.21 76.75
C GLU A 24 28.42 19.43 76.23
N GLY A 25 27.96 19.38 74.98
CA GLY A 25 27.04 20.38 74.42
C GLY A 25 27.31 20.79 72.99
N CYS A 26 27.29 19.85 72.04
CA CYS A 26 26.83 20.06 70.66
C CYS A 26 26.80 18.71 69.93
N GLU A 27 25.85 17.82 70.26
CA GLU A 27 25.46 16.83 69.26
C GLU A 27 24.75 17.60 68.14
N SER A 28 25.30 17.55 66.93
CA SER A 28 24.59 18.00 65.74
C SER A 28 23.26 17.25 65.70
N ARG A 29 22.15 17.94 65.96
CA ARG A 29 20.80 17.39 65.82
C ARG A 29 20.71 16.88 64.38
N GLN A 30 20.83 15.58 64.18
CA GLN A 30 20.72 14.96 62.86
C GLN A 30 19.24 15.06 62.49
N LEU A 31 18.89 16.13 61.78
CA LEU A 31 17.51 16.45 61.39
C LEU A 31 16.96 15.28 60.58
N LEU A 32 15.76 14.84 60.94
CA LEU A 32 15.03 13.77 60.27
C LEU A 32 14.67 14.21 58.85
N SER A 33 14.47 13.23 57.99
CA SER A 33 14.17 13.45 56.59
C SER A 33 12.72 13.08 56.28
N VAL A 34 11.93 14.07 55.86
CA VAL A 34 10.58 13.86 55.33
C VAL A 34 10.67 13.48 53.85
N THR A 35 10.02 12.38 53.48
CA THR A 35 9.95 11.85 52.11
C THR A 35 8.51 11.66 51.67
N ILE A 36 8.25 11.60 50.37
CA ILE A 36 6.94 11.27 49.79
C ILE A 36 7.10 10.18 48.72
N SER A 37 6.18 9.21 48.69
CA SER A 37 6.16 8.14 47.69
C SER A 37 5.69 8.61 46.31
N ASN A 38 6.01 7.84 45.27
CA ASN A 38 5.30 7.95 43.98
C ASN A 38 4.04 7.07 44.01
N VAL A 39 3.07 7.37 43.15
CA VAL A 39 1.82 6.62 43.00
C VAL A 39 1.55 6.43 41.51
N THR A 40 1.08 5.25 41.13
CA THR A 40 0.53 4.98 39.80
C THR A 40 -0.89 4.45 39.98
N LEU A 41 -1.85 4.95 39.21
CA LEU A 41 -3.25 4.56 39.25
C LEU A 41 -3.82 4.49 37.84
N ILE A 42 -4.65 3.50 37.56
CA ILE A 42 -5.46 3.47 36.33
C ILE A 42 -6.64 4.44 36.51
N GLU A 43 -6.84 5.32 35.54
CA GLU A 43 -7.98 6.24 35.52
C GLU A 43 -9.30 5.46 35.65
N PRO A 44 -10.22 5.87 36.55
CA PRO A 44 -11.50 5.22 36.66
C PRO A 44 -12.34 5.47 35.38
N PRO A 45 -13.15 4.50 34.92
CA PRO A 45 -13.95 4.66 33.70
C PRO A 45 -14.96 5.83 33.75
N SER A 46 -15.36 6.23 34.97
CA SER A 46 -16.20 7.40 35.25
C SER A 46 -16.02 7.82 36.72
N GLY A 47 -16.38 9.06 37.06
CA GLY A 47 -16.36 9.54 38.46
C GLY A 47 -14.97 9.93 38.93
N THR A 48 -14.61 9.65 40.19
CA THR A 48 -13.28 9.96 40.74
C THR A 48 -12.72 8.80 41.56
N ALA A 49 -11.39 8.62 41.56
CA ALA A 49 -10.68 7.66 42.40
C ALA A 49 -9.41 8.30 43.00
N ASP A 50 -9.07 7.99 44.25
CA ASP A 50 -7.96 8.65 44.94
C ASP A 50 -6.60 8.00 44.64
N ALA A 51 -5.66 8.80 44.14
CA ALA A 51 -4.23 8.49 44.21
C ALA A 51 -3.70 8.82 45.60
N VAL A 52 -3.25 7.81 46.36
CA VAL A 52 -2.88 7.96 47.78
C VAL A 52 -1.36 7.94 47.97
N PHE A 53 -0.78 9.10 48.22
CA PHE A 53 0.65 9.28 48.48
C PHE A 53 0.94 9.05 49.97
N THR A 54 2.02 8.34 50.28
CA THR A 54 2.50 8.17 51.66
C THR A 54 3.66 9.13 51.90
N VAL A 55 3.52 9.96 52.92
CA VAL A 55 4.57 10.86 53.41
C VAL A 55 5.18 10.24 54.67
N SER A 56 6.49 10.03 54.68
CA SER A 56 7.19 9.27 55.72
C SER A 56 8.32 10.06 56.36
N LEU A 57 8.52 9.85 57.67
CA LEU A 57 9.73 10.19 58.41
C LEU A 57 10.65 8.97 58.46
N ASP A 58 11.95 9.17 58.30
CA ASP A 58 12.96 8.12 58.39
C ASP A 58 13.04 7.47 59.78
N ARG A 59 12.65 8.20 60.83
CA ARG A 59 12.44 7.70 62.21
C ARG A 59 11.47 8.62 62.96
N PRO A 60 10.85 8.20 64.08
CA PRO A 60 9.90 9.04 64.80
C PRO A 60 10.58 10.20 65.55
N ASN A 61 10.00 11.40 65.50
CA ASN A 61 10.32 12.47 66.45
C ASN A 61 9.49 12.27 67.73
N GLN A 62 10.16 11.94 68.83
CA GLN A 62 9.50 11.60 70.11
C GLN A 62 9.07 12.82 70.93
N ASN A 63 9.57 14.01 70.59
CA ASN A 63 9.51 15.17 71.47
C ASN A 63 8.64 16.30 70.90
N GLU A 64 8.54 16.40 69.58
CA GLU A 64 7.90 17.53 68.89
C GLU A 64 7.03 17.02 67.73
N SER A 65 5.94 17.73 67.45
CA SER A 65 5.17 17.48 66.23
C SER A 65 5.94 17.97 65.00
N VAL A 66 5.94 17.20 63.93
CA VAL A 66 6.53 17.58 62.64
C VAL A 66 5.42 18.10 61.72
N LYS A 67 5.64 19.25 61.07
CA LYS A 67 4.69 19.79 60.08
C LYS A 67 5.34 19.93 58.72
N VAL A 68 4.58 19.66 57.67
CA VAL A 68 5.00 19.85 56.29
C VAL A 68 3.82 20.27 55.44
N ASP A 69 3.99 21.33 54.65
CA ASP A 69 2.99 21.76 53.69
C ASP A 69 3.10 20.93 52.41
N PHE A 70 1.97 20.71 51.74
CA PHE A 70 1.93 20.05 50.44
C PHE A 70 1.00 20.77 49.48
N ALA A 71 1.32 20.68 48.20
CA ALA A 71 0.44 21.09 47.11
C ALA A 71 0.68 20.22 45.88
N THR A 72 -0.39 19.89 45.18
CA THR A 72 -0.31 19.30 43.83
C THR A 72 0.15 20.34 42.81
N GLN A 73 0.91 19.91 41.81
CA GLN A 73 1.35 20.73 40.69
C GLN A 73 1.17 19.97 39.38
N ASP A 74 0.67 20.68 38.37
CA ASP A 74 0.51 20.16 37.01
C ASP A 74 1.85 19.75 36.40
N ALA A 75 1.85 18.63 35.69
CA ALA A 75 2.90 18.28 34.73
C ALA A 75 2.24 17.98 33.37
N THR A 76 2.17 16.73 32.93
CA THR A 76 1.37 16.36 31.74
C THR A 76 -0.12 16.33 32.10
N ALA A 77 -0.48 15.80 33.27
CA ALA A 77 -1.81 15.91 33.87
C ALA A 77 -2.08 17.34 34.38
N LYS A 78 -3.31 17.84 34.19
CA LYS A 78 -3.80 19.17 34.55
C LYS A 78 -4.91 19.13 35.59
N ALA A 79 -4.80 19.98 36.61
CA ALA A 79 -5.83 20.16 37.62
C ALA A 79 -7.17 20.60 37.01
N GLY A 80 -8.26 19.96 37.45
CA GLY A 80 -9.61 20.18 36.93
C GLY A 80 -9.92 19.45 35.62
N GLN A 81 -8.92 18.80 35.01
CA GLN A 81 -9.10 17.91 33.86
C GLN A 81 -8.84 16.47 34.29
N ASP A 82 -7.61 16.17 34.74
CA ASP A 82 -7.17 14.79 35.01
C ASP A 82 -7.17 14.46 36.51
N TYR A 83 -7.02 15.47 37.36
CA TYR A 83 -7.07 15.32 38.81
C TYR A 83 -7.62 16.59 39.47
N GLN A 84 -8.09 16.51 40.71
CA GLN A 84 -8.50 17.67 41.49
C GLN A 84 -7.30 18.19 42.31
N ALA A 85 -6.98 19.48 42.19
CA ALA A 85 -5.88 20.06 42.93
C ALA A 85 -6.12 20.01 44.45
N VAL A 86 -5.13 19.50 45.18
CA VAL A 86 -5.15 19.40 46.65
C VAL A 86 -3.95 20.14 47.23
N ARG A 87 -4.18 20.89 48.32
CA ARG A 87 -3.13 21.52 49.12
C ARG A 87 -3.48 21.49 50.60
N GLY A 88 -2.49 21.50 51.47
CA GLY A 88 -2.70 21.54 52.92
C GLY A 88 -1.42 21.41 53.73
N THR A 89 -1.56 21.20 55.03
CA THR A 89 -0.45 20.96 55.96
C THR A 89 -0.66 19.61 56.64
N LEU A 90 0.31 18.71 56.53
CA LEU A 90 0.36 17.48 57.32
C LEU A 90 1.01 17.77 58.67
N THR A 91 0.43 17.24 59.75
CA THR A 91 1.01 17.28 61.10
C THR A 91 1.19 15.86 61.61
N PHE A 92 2.43 15.47 61.85
CA PHE A 92 2.80 14.22 62.53
C PHE A 92 2.79 14.49 64.04
N ALA A 93 2.03 13.70 64.78
CA ALA A 93 2.13 13.73 66.24
C ALA A 93 3.49 13.16 66.71
N PRO A 94 3.97 13.50 67.92
CA PRO A 94 5.15 12.85 68.47
C PRO A 94 5.03 11.32 68.40
N GLY A 95 6.06 10.66 67.86
CA GLY A 95 6.09 9.20 67.65
C GLY A 95 5.53 8.71 66.31
N GLU A 96 4.82 9.54 65.54
CA GLU A 96 4.22 9.16 64.25
C GLU A 96 5.23 9.25 63.10
N THR A 97 5.25 8.26 62.20
CA THR A 97 6.23 8.21 61.09
C THR A 97 5.61 8.23 59.70
N ALA A 98 4.29 8.13 59.55
CA ALA A 98 3.65 8.10 58.24
C ALA A 98 2.31 8.85 58.23
N LYS A 99 2.05 9.61 57.16
CA LYS A 99 0.77 10.24 56.84
C LYS A 99 0.41 9.98 55.38
N LYS A 100 -0.87 10.15 55.03
CA LYS A 100 -1.37 9.97 53.66
C LYS A 100 -1.91 11.28 53.09
N ILE A 101 -1.69 11.49 51.80
CA ILE A 101 -2.34 12.53 50.99
C ILE A 101 -3.17 11.82 49.92
N ALA A 102 -4.47 12.06 49.88
CA ALA A 102 -5.34 11.57 48.82
C ALA A 102 -5.55 12.68 47.77
N VAL A 103 -5.29 12.36 46.51
CA VAL A 103 -5.53 13.25 45.38
C VAL A 103 -6.58 12.62 44.47
N PRO A 104 -7.78 13.20 44.32
CA PRO A 104 -8.82 12.65 43.46
C PRO A 104 -8.43 12.73 41.98
N ILE A 105 -8.35 11.59 41.31
CA ILE A 105 -8.18 11.44 39.86
C ILE A 105 -9.56 11.46 39.22
N ILE A 106 -9.73 12.27 38.18
CA ILE A 106 -11.00 12.45 37.46
C ILE A 106 -11.07 11.39 36.36
N GLY A 107 -12.19 10.67 36.29
CA GLY A 107 -12.44 9.61 35.32
C GLY A 107 -13.34 10.00 34.16
N GLY A 108 -13.18 9.34 33.03
CA GLY A 108 -14.01 9.49 31.83
C GLY A 108 -13.30 10.18 30.66
N LEU A 109 -11.99 10.38 30.74
CA LEU A 109 -11.14 10.94 29.70
C LEU A 109 -10.39 9.82 28.99
N ALA A 110 -11.09 9.01 28.20
CA ALA A 110 -10.45 8.03 27.32
C ALA A 110 -9.60 8.74 26.25
N ARG A 111 -8.37 9.16 26.57
CA ARG A 111 -7.38 9.79 25.67
C ARG A 111 -6.01 9.91 26.33
N GLY A 112 -4.97 9.35 25.69
CA GLY A 112 -3.58 9.78 25.84
C GLY A 112 -2.61 8.73 26.43
N PRO A 113 -1.28 8.90 26.21
CA PRO A 113 -0.26 8.16 26.94
C PRO A 113 -0.29 8.52 28.43
N HIS A 114 0.50 7.83 29.27
CA HIS A 114 0.55 8.06 30.71
C HIS A 114 0.66 9.54 31.08
N ASP A 115 -0.33 10.06 31.79
CA ASP A 115 -0.33 11.43 32.29
C ASP A 115 0.24 11.46 33.71
N ALA A 116 0.86 12.58 34.09
CA ALA A 116 1.53 12.71 35.37
C ALA A 116 1.33 14.09 35.99
N PHE A 117 1.22 14.12 37.31
CA PHE A 117 1.27 15.32 38.15
C PHE A 117 2.25 15.09 39.30
N THR A 118 2.59 16.14 40.04
CA THR A 118 3.44 16.01 41.23
C THR A 118 2.75 16.51 42.49
N VAL A 119 3.15 15.97 43.64
CA VAL A 119 2.82 16.48 44.97
C VAL A 119 4.12 16.96 45.61
N ASN A 120 4.25 18.27 45.79
CA ASN A 120 5.45 18.89 46.33
C ASN A 120 5.31 19.10 47.84
N LEU A 121 6.31 18.67 48.61
CA LEU A 121 6.43 19.02 50.02
C LEU A 121 7.23 20.32 50.20
N THR A 122 6.77 21.19 51.07
CA THR A 122 7.38 22.50 51.36
C THR A 122 7.28 22.86 52.85
N ASN A 123 8.03 23.88 53.28
CA ASN A 123 7.94 24.49 54.62
C ASN A 123 7.98 23.47 55.78
N PRO A 124 9.00 22.60 55.88
CA PRO A 124 9.09 21.66 56.99
C PRO A 124 9.32 22.44 58.31
N VAL A 125 8.68 21.98 59.39
CA VAL A 125 8.89 22.48 60.76
C VAL A 125 9.37 21.33 61.63
N ASN A 126 10.40 21.61 62.44
CA ASN A 126 11.10 20.69 63.34
C ASN A 126 11.92 19.59 62.65
N GLU A 127 11.86 19.44 61.33
CA GLU A 127 12.65 18.48 60.53
C GLU A 127 13.05 19.05 59.16
N THR A 128 13.72 18.25 58.34
CA THR A 128 14.15 18.64 56.98
C THR A 128 13.50 17.80 55.90
N LEU A 129 13.31 18.37 54.71
CA LEU A 129 12.87 17.61 53.53
C LEU A 129 14.05 16.85 52.94
N HIS A 130 13.81 15.62 52.49
CA HIS A 130 14.83 14.88 51.73
C HIS A 130 15.15 15.62 50.42
N PRO A 131 16.45 15.81 50.08
CA PRO A 131 16.82 16.63 48.92
C PRO A 131 16.26 16.11 47.60
N SER A 132 16.14 14.78 47.42
CA SER A 132 15.65 14.14 46.19
C SER A 132 14.27 13.47 46.29
N LEU A 133 13.67 13.36 47.48
CA LEU A 133 12.39 12.63 47.69
C LEU A 133 11.31 13.53 48.32
N LYS A 134 11.40 14.84 48.09
CA LYS A 134 10.42 15.85 48.53
C LYS A 134 9.29 16.10 47.52
N VAL A 135 9.33 15.40 46.39
CA VAL A 135 8.33 15.49 45.32
C VAL A 135 7.85 14.08 45.01
N GLY A 136 6.55 13.84 45.19
CA GLY A 136 5.91 12.58 44.84
C GLY A 136 5.30 12.68 43.45
N MET A 137 5.59 11.73 42.56
CA MET A 137 5.04 11.68 41.22
C MET A 137 3.77 10.83 41.20
N GLY A 138 2.66 11.40 40.74
CA GLY A 138 1.41 10.69 40.46
C GLY A 138 1.30 10.39 38.98
N THR A 139 1.25 9.12 38.59
CA THR A 139 1.07 8.68 37.21
C THR A 139 -0.35 8.13 37.01
N ILE A 140 -1.04 8.63 36.01
CA ILE A 140 -2.39 8.24 35.61
C ILE A 140 -2.26 7.41 34.33
N LEU A 141 -2.59 6.12 34.42
CA LEU A 141 -2.62 5.22 33.27
C LEU A 141 -4.02 5.26 32.64
N PRO A 142 -4.14 5.24 31.31
CA PRO A 142 -5.45 5.21 30.67
C PRO A 142 -6.18 3.90 30.98
N THR A 143 -7.51 3.91 30.97
CA THR A 143 -8.33 2.70 31.12
C THR A 143 -8.07 1.75 29.94
N PRO A 144 -7.68 0.48 30.18
CA PRO A 144 -7.51 -0.53 29.13
C PRO A 144 -8.78 -0.73 28.31
N TRP A 145 -8.66 -0.98 27.01
CA TRP A 145 -9.80 -1.31 26.15
C TRP A 145 -9.61 -2.62 25.39
N LEU A 146 -10.74 -3.30 25.16
CA LEU A 146 -10.84 -4.53 24.40
C LEU A 146 -11.30 -4.24 22.97
N SER A 147 -10.74 -4.98 22.02
CA SER A 147 -11.25 -5.09 20.64
C SER A 147 -11.18 -6.53 20.18
N ILE A 148 -12.11 -6.93 19.31
CA ILE A 148 -12.16 -8.24 18.67
C ILE A 148 -11.96 -8.05 17.16
N GLY A 149 -11.17 -8.92 16.53
CA GLY A 149 -10.97 -8.89 15.08
C GLY A 149 -11.91 -9.83 14.34
N ASP A 150 -12.32 -9.43 13.13
CA ASP A 150 -13.08 -10.26 12.20
C ASP A 150 -12.26 -11.45 11.68
N VAL A 151 -12.95 -12.51 11.28
CA VAL A 151 -12.34 -13.73 10.76
C VAL A 151 -13.09 -14.17 9.52
N SER A 152 -12.38 -14.40 8.41
CA SER A 152 -12.90 -15.18 7.30
C SER A 152 -12.28 -16.57 7.35
N VAL A 153 -13.13 -17.59 7.22
CA VAL A 153 -12.72 -18.98 7.27
C VAL A 153 -13.35 -19.72 6.09
N VAL A 154 -12.52 -20.51 5.40
CA VAL A 154 -13.00 -21.41 4.35
C VAL A 154 -13.47 -22.68 5.03
N GLU A 155 -14.71 -23.08 4.76
CA GLU A 155 -15.25 -24.36 5.19
C GLU A 155 -14.38 -25.49 4.63
N GLY A 156 -13.87 -26.38 5.48
CA GLY A 156 -12.96 -27.45 5.05
C GLY A 156 -13.68 -28.60 4.35
N GLU A 157 -12.99 -29.36 3.49
CA GLU A 157 -13.55 -30.53 2.80
C GLU A 157 -13.80 -31.74 3.75
N ALA A 158 -13.17 -31.76 4.94
CA ALA A 158 -13.43 -32.69 6.04
C ALA A 158 -12.71 -32.23 7.33
N GLY A 159 -13.18 -32.64 8.52
CA GLY A 159 -12.49 -32.43 9.80
C GLY A 159 -13.20 -31.45 10.75
N THR A 160 -12.44 -30.70 11.54
CA THR A 160 -12.94 -29.58 12.36
C THR A 160 -12.24 -28.30 11.93
N THR A 161 -12.93 -27.45 11.17
CA THR A 161 -12.48 -26.09 10.87
C THR A 161 -12.88 -25.16 12.02
N ASN A 162 -12.03 -24.21 12.39
CA ASN A 162 -12.31 -23.25 13.45
C ASN A 162 -12.14 -21.81 12.95
N ALA A 163 -13.10 -20.94 13.26
CA ALA A 163 -12.91 -19.50 13.23
C ALA A 163 -12.23 -19.06 14.53
N VAL A 164 -11.02 -18.49 14.43
CA VAL A 164 -10.23 -18.07 15.60
C VAL A 164 -10.19 -16.55 15.66
N PHE A 165 -11.08 -15.98 16.47
CA PHE A 165 -11.17 -14.54 16.69
C PHE A 165 -10.06 -14.11 17.64
N LYS A 166 -9.27 -13.11 17.25
CA LYS A 166 -8.25 -12.52 18.12
C LYS A 166 -8.85 -11.35 18.90
N ILE A 167 -8.70 -11.38 20.21
CA ILE A 167 -9.17 -10.33 21.12
C ILE A 167 -7.93 -9.66 21.68
N THR A 168 -7.84 -8.34 21.57
CA THR A 168 -6.71 -7.54 22.06
C THR A 168 -7.13 -6.64 23.20
N LEU A 169 -6.23 -6.46 24.16
CA LEU A 169 -6.33 -5.53 25.28
C LEU A 169 -5.19 -4.51 25.16
N ASP A 170 -5.53 -3.23 25.10
CA ASP A 170 -4.56 -2.15 24.94
C ASP A 170 -4.95 -0.93 25.78
N PRO A 171 -4.02 -0.32 26.54
CA PRO A 171 -2.76 -0.92 26.99
C PRO A 171 -2.98 -2.12 27.93
N PRO A 172 -1.94 -2.93 28.22
CA PRO A 172 -2.05 -4.00 29.22
C PRO A 172 -2.45 -3.45 30.60
N ASN A 173 -3.29 -4.20 31.31
CA ASN A 173 -3.52 -3.96 32.74
C ASN A 173 -2.49 -4.75 33.55
N HIS A 174 -1.51 -4.08 34.18
CA HIS A 174 -0.43 -4.76 34.91
C HIS A 174 -0.78 -5.14 36.37
N ASP A 175 -1.87 -4.61 36.91
CA ASP A 175 -2.20 -4.73 38.34
C ASP A 175 -3.45 -5.58 38.59
N GLN A 176 -4.32 -5.73 37.57
CA GLN A 176 -5.60 -6.41 37.71
C GLN A 176 -5.88 -7.34 36.53
N ILE A 177 -6.63 -8.40 36.82
CA ILE A 177 -7.22 -9.25 35.77
C ILE A 177 -8.27 -8.45 34.99
N VAL A 178 -8.29 -8.62 33.67
CA VAL A 178 -9.38 -8.13 32.81
C VAL A 178 -10.22 -9.30 32.37
N SER A 179 -11.54 -9.19 32.47
CA SER A 179 -12.46 -10.24 32.03
C SER A 179 -13.58 -9.68 31.17
N VAL A 180 -13.97 -10.42 30.14
CA VAL A 180 -15.10 -10.08 29.26
C VAL A 180 -15.89 -11.34 28.92
N GLN A 181 -17.21 -11.26 28.93
CA GLN A 181 -18.07 -12.35 28.48
C GLN A 181 -18.22 -12.28 26.95
N TYR A 182 -18.48 -13.41 26.32
CA TYR A 182 -18.78 -13.45 24.90
C TYR A 182 -19.82 -14.51 24.57
N ASP A 183 -20.54 -14.28 23.49
CA ASP A 183 -21.48 -15.22 22.87
C ASP A 183 -21.55 -15.00 21.36
N THR A 184 -21.74 -16.09 20.63
CA THR A 184 -22.00 -16.04 19.19
C THR A 184 -23.45 -15.73 18.88
N SER A 185 -23.71 -14.90 17.87
CA SER A 185 -25.05 -14.61 17.35
C SER A 185 -25.17 -14.98 15.87
N ASP A 186 -26.32 -15.54 15.48
CA ASP A 186 -26.60 -15.93 14.11
C ASP A 186 -26.60 -14.72 13.16
N GLY A 187 -26.05 -14.89 11.96
CA GLY A 187 -26.22 -13.97 10.84
C GLY A 187 -26.96 -14.67 9.70
N THR A 188 -26.34 -14.72 8.53
CA THR A 188 -26.77 -15.62 7.45
C THR A 188 -26.37 -17.06 7.74
N ALA A 189 -25.24 -17.28 8.44
CA ALA A 189 -24.89 -18.56 9.06
C ALA A 189 -25.71 -18.75 10.35
N LYS A 190 -26.20 -19.97 10.59
CA LYS A 190 -27.00 -20.38 11.75
C LYS A 190 -26.25 -21.37 12.62
N ALA A 191 -26.34 -21.17 13.93
CA ALA A 191 -25.82 -22.12 14.90
C ALA A 191 -26.49 -23.50 14.76
N GLY A 192 -25.67 -24.55 14.74
CA GLY A 192 -26.11 -25.93 14.58
C GLY A 192 -26.02 -26.45 13.14
N SER A 193 -26.30 -25.61 12.13
CA SER A 193 -26.03 -25.95 10.71
C SER A 193 -24.61 -25.59 10.33
N ASP A 194 -24.21 -24.33 10.51
CA ASP A 194 -23.04 -23.76 9.83
C ASP A 194 -21.87 -23.53 10.82
N TYR A 195 -22.19 -23.31 12.10
CA TYR A 195 -21.20 -23.22 13.17
C TYR A 195 -21.77 -23.72 14.50
N GLN A 196 -20.90 -23.97 15.48
CA GLN A 196 -21.34 -24.34 16.84
C GLN A 196 -21.41 -23.09 17.71
N ALA A 197 -22.60 -22.83 18.29
CA ALA A 197 -22.80 -21.72 19.20
C ALA A 197 -21.77 -21.77 20.34
N THR A 198 -20.97 -20.73 20.47
CA THR A 198 -19.88 -20.66 21.44
C THR A 198 -20.13 -19.47 22.37
N ARG A 199 -20.04 -19.71 23.68
CA ARG A 199 -20.15 -18.67 24.71
C ARG A 199 -19.17 -18.94 25.85
N GLY A 200 -18.71 -17.89 26.50
CA GLY A 200 -17.77 -18.04 27.61
C GLY A 200 -17.37 -16.74 28.27
N THR A 201 -16.32 -16.82 29.08
CA THR A 201 -15.64 -15.66 29.66
C THR A 201 -14.18 -15.73 29.29
N LEU A 202 -13.67 -14.66 28.69
CA LEU A 202 -12.26 -14.50 28.34
C LEU A 202 -11.58 -13.68 29.44
N THR A 203 -10.48 -14.20 29.99
CA THR A 203 -9.73 -13.56 31.07
C THR A 203 -8.29 -13.30 30.62
N PHE A 204 -7.84 -12.06 30.78
CA PHE A 204 -6.46 -11.64 30.63
C PHE A 204 -5.84 -11.56 32.02
N ALA A 205 -4.75 -12.29 32.22
CA ALA A 205 -3.90 -12.13 33.40
C ALA A 205 -3.21 -10.75 33.35
N PRO A 206 -2.71 -10.24 34.49
CA PRO A 206 -2.04 -8.95 34.49
C PRO A 206 -0.86 -8.93 33.51
N GLY A 207 -0.82 -7.90 32.64
CA GLY A 207 0.16 -7.73 31.58
C GLY A 207 -0.15 -8.43 30.25
N GLU A 208 -1.16 -9.30 30.18
CA GLU A 208 -1.55 -9.94 28.91
C GLU A 208 -2.31 -8.96 28.01
N THR A 209 -1.97 -8.94 26.71
CA THR A 209 -2.55 -8.02 25.72
C THR A 209 -3.33 -8.73 24.61
N SER A 210 -3.32 -10.06 24.55
CA SER A 210 -4.12 -10.79 23.56
C SER A 210 -4.57 -12.15 24.04
N LYS A 211 -5.76 -12.55 23.58
CA LYS A 211 -6.36 -13.89 23.73
C LYS A 211 -7.11 -14.23 22.44
N SER A 212 -7.64 -15.46 22.38
CA SER A 212 -8.45 -15.88 21.23
C SER A 212 -9.73 -16.57 21.67
N ILE A 213 -10.79 -16.36 20.89
CA ILE A 213 -12.04 -17.11 20.97
C ILE A 213 -12.07 -18.02 19.75
N THR A 214 -12.24 -19.32 19.98
CA THR A 214 -12.34 -20.32 18.92
C THR A 214 -13.79 -20.74 18.77
N VAL A 215 -14.35 -20.56 17.58
CA VAL A 215 -15.69 -21.00 17.22
C VAL A 215 -15.58 -22.13 16.19
N PRO A 216 -16.06 -23.36 16.51
CA PRO A 216 -16.07 -24.45 15.55
C PRO A 216 -17.04 -24.18 14.40
N ILE A 217 -16.59 -24.43 13.19
CA ILE A 217 -17.36 -24.35 11.95
C ILE A 217 -17.82 -25.76 11.60
N ASN A 218 -19.12 -25.91 11.32
CA ASN A 218 -19.67 -27.19 10.88
C ASN A 218 -19.43 -27.35 9.38
N HIS A 219 -19.43 -28.59 8.92
CA HIS A 219 -19.13 -28.93 7.53
C HIS A 219 -20.40 -29.44 6.81
N GLY A 220 -20.71 -28.85 5.66
CA GLY A 220 -21.77 -29.19 4.74
C GLY A 220 -21.25 -29.80 3.43
N THR A 221 -22.16 -30.38 2.66
CA THR A 221 -21.88 -30.94 1.31
C THR A 221 -22.66 -30.22 0.20
N ALA A 222 -23.44 -29.21 0.57
CA ALA A 222 -24.19 -28.39 -0.36
C ALA A 222 -23.32 -27.25 -0.90
N VAL A 223 -23.65 -26.78 -2.09
CA VAL A 223 -23.11 -25.52 -2.60
C VAL A 223 -23.90 -24.40 -1.93
N GLU A 224 -23.23 -23.62 -1.10
CA GLU A 224 -23.84 -22.56 -0.31
C GLU A 224 -23.27 -21.19 -0.67
N SER A 225 -24.04 -20.14 -0.37
CA SER A 225 -23.56 -18.76 -0.48
C SER A 225 -22.50 -18.47 0.60
N VAL A 226 -21.77 -17.36 0.46
CA VAL A 226 -20.97 -16.85 1.58
C VAL A 226 -21.90 -16.47 2.72
N GLU A 227 -21.60 -16.96 3.91
CA GLU A 227 -22.42 -16.77 5.10
C GLU A 227 -21.63 -16.11 6.23
N SER A 228 -22.33 -15.51 7.18
CA SER A 228 -21.69 -14.85 8.33
C SER A 228 -22.45 -15.05 9.63
N PHE A 229 -21.71 -15.03 10.73
CA PHE A 229 -22.19 -14.97 12.11
C PHE A 229 -21.34 -13.94 12.88
N SER A 230 -21.72 -13.59 14.11
CA SER A 230 -20.94 -12.68 14.95
C SER A 230 -20.54 -13.29 16.28
N VAL A 231 -19.47 -12.75 16.89
CA VAL A 231 -19.06 -12.97 18.28
C VAL A 231 -19.15 -11.63 19.01
N ASP A 232 -20.04 -11.53 20.00
CA ASP A 232 -20.32 -10.29 20.73
C ASP A 232 -19.65 -10.31 22.11
N LEU A 233 -18.86 -9.28 22.43
CA LEU A 233 -18.24 -9.05 23.73
C LEU A 233 -19.18 -8.27 24.66
N LYS A 234 -19.39 -8.77 25.88
CA LYS A 234 -20.33 -8.21 26.86
C LYS A 234 -19.74 -8.17 28.26
N SER A 235 -20.26 -7.27 29.09
CA SER A 235 -19.96 -7.19 30.52
C SER A 235 -18.44 -7.14 30.85
N PRO A 236 -17.66 -6.22 30.25
CA PRO A 236 -16.23 -6.12 30.55
C PRO A 236 -16.00 -5.67 32.00
N LYS A 237 -14.91 -6.15 32.61
CA LYS A 237 -14.43 -5.75 33.93
C LYS A 237 -12.98 -5.31 33.84
N ASN A 238 -12.65 -4.18 34.47
CA ASN A 238 -11.32 -3.56 34.49
C ASN A 238 -10.78 -3.16 33.09
N ALA A 239 -11.68 -3.10 32.11
CA ALA A 239 -11.46 -2.58 30.77
C ALA A 239 -12.80 -2.07 30.21
N VAL A 240 -12.74 -1.32 29.12
CA VAL A 240 -13.91 -0.95 28.31
C VAL A 240 -13.90 -1.71 26.99
N VAL A 241 -15.06 -1.93 26.37
CA VAL A 241 -15.12 -2.52 25.02
C VAL A 241 -15.13 -1.38 24.01
N ARG A 242 -14.11 -1.32 23.16
CA ARG A 242 -14.00 -0.35 22.07
C ARG A 242 -14.59 -0.89 20.78
N ASP A 243 -14.25 -2.15 20.47
CA ASP A 243 -14.89 -2.92 19.43
C ASP A 243 -15.43 -4.21 20.06
N GLY A 244 -16.75 -4.36 19.99
CA GLY A 244 -17.48 -5.39 20.72
C GLY A 244 -17.99 -6.52 19.84
N GLN A 245 -17.81 -6.48 18.53
CA GLN A 245 -18.40 -7.47 17.64
C GLN A 245 -17.38 -7.92 16.60
N GLY A 246 -17.01 -9.21 16.64
CA GLY A 246 -16.20 -9.84 15.61
C GLY A 246 -17.10 -10.57 14.63
N ILE A 247 -16.99 -10.28 13.34
CA ILE A 247 -17.74 -10.96 12.28
C ILE A 247 -16.97 -12.18 11.80
N GLY A 248 -17.58 -13.35 11.90
CA GLY A 248 -17.12 -14.60 11.31
C GLY A 248 -17.76 -14.78 9.95
N THR A 249 -16.97 -14.78 8.88
CA THR A 249 -17.44 -15.07 7.51
C THR A 249 -17.02 -16.48 7.11
N ILE A 250 -17.99 -17.33 6.79
CA ILE A 250 -17.79 -18.69 6.31
C ILE A 250 -17.88 -18.65 4.79
N THR A 251 -16.81 -19.04 4.11
CA THR A 251 -16.77 -19.16 2.65
C THR A 251 -16.72 -20.63 2.25
N ASN A 252 -17.61 -21.03 1.35
CA ASN A 252 -17.67 -22.39 0.87
C ASN A 252 -16.81 -22.53 -0.42
N PRO A 253 -15.78 -23.40 -0.46
CA PRO A 253 -14.97 -23.62 -1.66
C PRO A 253 -15.69 -24.45 -2.73
N ILE A 254 -16.84 -25.06 -2.41
CA ILE A 254 -17.58 -26.00 -3.24
C ILE A 254 -18.33 -25.26 -4.35
N LYS A 255 -17.88 -25.42 -5.60
CA LYS A 255 -18.55 -24.89 -6.80
C LYS A 255 -19.31 -25.98 -7.54
N ALA A 256 -20.53 -25.70 -7.99
CA ALA A 256 -21.32 -26.59 -8.84
C ALA A 256 -20.80 -26.67 -10.29
N GLY A 257 -19.92 -25.76 -10.70
CA GLY A 257 -19.33 -25.76 -12.04
C GLY A 257 -20.21 -25.24 -13.17
N THR A 258 -19.56 -24.97 -14.29
CA THR A 258 -20.11 -24.36 -15.50
C THR A 258 -20.19 -25.41 -16.60
N LEU A 259 -21.33 -25.52 -17.28
CA LEU A 259 -21.63 -26.48 -18.33
C LEU A 259 -21.58 -25.81 -19.71
N ASP A 260 -20.76 -26.38 -20.59
CA ASP A 260 -20.50 -25.90 -21.96
C ASP A 260 -20.47 -27.06 -22.94
N PHE A 261 -20.85 -26.82 -24.20
CA PHE A 261 -20.41 -27.70 -25.27
C PHE A 261 -18.89 -27.67 -25.37
N LYS A 262 -18.26 -28.85 -25.51
CA LYS A 262 -16.80 -28.95 -25.64
C LYS A 262 -16.25 -28.21 -26.87
N ALA A 263 -17.03 -28.16 -27.95
CA ALA A 263 -16.69 -27.49 -29.19
C ALA A 263 -17.89 -26.71 -29.74
N PRO A 264 -17.70 -25.50 -30.30
CA PRO A 264 -18.78 -24.69 -30.89
C PRO A 264 -19.28 -25.24 -32.23
N THR A 265 -18.51 -26.13 -32.85
CA THR A 265 -18.90 -26.87 -34.05
C THR A 265 -18.47 -28.34 -33.95
N ASN A 266 -19.23 -29.23 -34.58
CA ASN A 266 -18.98 -30.66 -34.66
C ASN A 266 -19.22 -31.13 -36.10
N ARG A 267 -18.58 -32.21 -36.54
CA ARG A 267 -18.79 -32.76 -37.89
C ARG A 267 -19.00 -34.27 -37.84
N ALA A 268 -19.98 -34.75 -38.60
CA ALA A 268 -20.26 -36.17 -38.81
C ALA A 268 -19.94 -36.53 -40.27
N GLU A 269 -18.94 -37.39 -40.46
CA GLU A 269 -18.48 -37.87 -41.77
C GLU A 269 -19.29 -39.06 -42.30
N ALA A 270 -20.11 -39.68 -41.43
CA ALA A 270 -20.87 -40.86 -41.78
C ALA A 270 -22.15 -40.50 -42.54
N GLU A 271 -22.39 -41.20 -43.66
CA GLU A 271 -23.63 -41.06 -44.44
C GLU A 271 -24.87 -41.50 -43.64
N ALA A 272 -24.70 -42.40 -42.66
CA ALA A 272 -25.68 -42.79 -41.64
C ALA A 272 -24.95 -43.24 -40.36
N GLY A 273 -25.52 -43.03 -39.18
CA GLY A 273 -24.90 -43.41 -37.91
C GLY A 273 -25.31 -42.52 -36.74
N THR A 274 -24.40 -42.24 -35.81
CA THR A 274 -24.66 -41.33 -34.68
C THR A 274 -23.53 -40.32 -34.52
N ALA A 275 -23.86 -39.06 -34.31
CA ALA A 275 -22.92 -38.02 -33.91
C ALA A 275 -22.93 -37.85 -32.38
N SER A 276 -21.74 -37.88 -31.77
CA SER A 276 -21.55 -37.73 -30.32
C SER A 276 -21.10 -36.31 -29.99
N ILE A 277 -21.94 -35.56 -29.28
CA ILE A 277 -21.71 -34.17 -28.91
C ILE A 277 -21.39 -34.10 -27.42
N THR A 278 -20.15 -33.78 -27.06
CA THR A 278 -19.70 -33.73 -25.65
C THR A 278 -20.04 -32.40 -24.99
N VAL A 279 -20.60 -32.48 -23.79
CA VAL A 279 -20.80 -31.36 -22.85
C VAL A 279 -19.81 -31.53 -21.70
N THR A 280 -19.07 -30.47 -21.37
CA THR A 280 -18.05 -30.43 -20.30
C THR A 280 -18.51 -29.58 -19.14
N ARG A 281 -18.16 -30.01 -17.92
CA ARG A 281 -18.36 -29.30 -16.66
C ARG A 281 -17.01 -28.81 -16.12
N THR A 282 -16.86 -27.51 -15.91
CA THR A 282 -15.60 -26.87 -15.49
C THR A 282 -15.79 -25.96 -14.28
N GLY A 283 -14.71 -25.67 -13.54
CA GLY A 283 -14.77 -24.72 -12.41
C GLY A 283 -15.54 -25.21 -11.17
N GLY A 284 -15.90 -26.50 -11.11
CA GLY A 284 -16.51 -27.15 -9.94
C GLY A 284 -17.22 -28.48 -10.27
N THR A 285 -17.12 -29.49 -9.40
CA THR A 285 -17.69 -30.83 -9.66
C THR A 285 -18.45 -31.44 -8.49
N ALA A 286 -18.45 -30.81 -7.32
CA ALA A 286 -18.76 -31.49 -6.06
C ALA A 286 -20.25 -31.88 -5.85
N SER A 287 -21.20 -31.27 -6.56
CA SER A 287 -22.63 -31.61 -6.48
C SER A 287 -23.17 -32.22 -7.78
N ALA A 288 -24.35 -32.83 -7.78
CA ALA A 288 -24.99 -33.23 -9.03
C ALA A 288 -25.62 -32.00 -9.73
N VAL A 289 -25.42 -31.87 -11.04
CA VAL A 289 -26.00 -30.77 -11.85
C VAL A 289 -26.73 -31.30 -13.08
N GLY A 290 -27.79 -30.61 -13.47
CA GLY A 290 -28.57 -30.95 -14.67
C GLY A 290 -28.49 -29.86 -15.73
N ILE A 291 -28.63 -30.23 -17.00
CA ILE A 291 -28.78 -29.28 -18.10
C ILE A 291 -29.67 -29.85 -19.20
N ASN A 292 -30.62 -29.05 -19.69
CA ASN A 292 -31.44 -29.46 -20.83
C ASN A 292 -30.71 -29.22 -22.15
N TYR A 293 -30.97 -30.07 -23.13
CA TYR A 293 -30.49 -29.90 -24.50
C TYR A 293 -31.60 -30.14 -25.52
N SER A 294 -31.49 -29.53 -26.69
CA SER A 294 -32.36 -29.80 -27.84
C SER A 294 -31.66 -29.48 -29.16
N THR A 295 -31.99 -30.20 -30.23
CA THR A 295 -31.62 -29.82 -31.60
C THR A 295 -32.61 -28.81 -32.17
N GLN A 296 -32.12 -27.74 -32.78
CA GLN A 296 -32.95 -26.70 -33.40
C GLN A 296 -32.21 -26.01 -34.56
N GLY A 297 -32.97 -25.46 -35.52
CA GLY A 297 -32.43 -24.67 -36.63
C GLY A 297 -31.48 -25.42 -37.57
N GLY A 298 -30.84 -24.69 -38.47
CA GLY A 298 -29.88 -25.21 -39.47
C GLY A 298 -30.49 -25.53 -40.84
N SER A 299 -29.66 -26.03 -41.76
CA SER A 299 -30.05 -26.41 -43.13
C SER A 299 -30.36 -27.91 -43.30
N ALA A 300 -30.06 -28.74 -42.31
CA ALA A 300 -30.45 -30.14 -42.26
C ALA A 300 -31.93 -30.27 -41.87
N VAL A 301 -32.66 -31.16 -42.55
CA VAL A 301 -34.09 -31.35 -42.33
C VAL A 301 -34.31 -32.48 -41.31
N ALA A 302 -34.96 -32.16 -40.19
CA ALA A 302 -35.33 -33.14 -39.17
C ALA A 302 -36.20 -34.26 -39.75
N GLY A 303 -35.90 -35.51 -39.40
CA GLY A 303 -36.56 -36.72 -39.92
C GLY A 303 -36.12 -37.14 -41.33
N THR A 304 -35.32 -36.34 -42.02
CA THR A 304 -34.73 -36.69 -43.33
C THR A 304 -33.21 -36.83 -43.23
N ASP A 305 -32.55 -35.88 -42.57
CA ASP A 305 -31.08 -35.85 -42.43
C ASP A 305 -30.59 -36.33 -41.06
N TYR A 306 -31.40 -36.12 -40.02
CA TYR A 306 -31.12 -36.55 -38.65
C TYR A 306 -32.43 -36.76 -37.89
N THR A 307 -32.38 -37.54 -36.81
CA THR A 307 -33.49 -37.64 -35.86
C THR A 307 -33.34 -36.54 -34.80
N PRO A 308 -34.32 -35.63 -34.63
CA PRO A 308 -34.21 -34.58 -33.62
C PRO A 308 -34.17 -35.16 -32.21
N VAL A 309 -33.33 -34.58 -31.35
CA VAL A 309 -33.15 -35.02 -29.97
C VAL A 309 -33.34 -33.87 -28.99
N SER A 310 -33.95 -34.18 -27.85
CA SER A 310 -34.03 -33.27 -26.71
C SER A 310 -34.08 -34.07 -25.42
N GLY A 311 -33.53 -33.54 -24.34
CA GLY A 311 -33.54 -34.20 -23.03
C GLY A 311 -32.79 -33.41 -21.97
N THR A 312 -32.49 -34.08 -20.86
CA THR A 312 -31.69 -33.54 -19.77
C THR A 312 -30.46 -34.41 -19.58
N LEU A 313 -29.28 -33.79 -19.53
CA LEU A 313 -28.06 -34.42 -19.04
C LEU A 313 -27.95 -34.20 -17.54
N THR A 314 -27.65 -35.25 -16.79
CA THR A 314 -27.39 -35.15 -15.34
C THR A 314 -25.95 -35.56 -15.08
N PHE A 315 -25.14 -34.65 -14.57
CA PHE A 315 -23.80 -34.92 -14.11
C PHE A 315 -23.88 -35.29 -12.64
N ALA A 316 -23.37 -36.47 -12.27
CA ALA A 316 -23.14 -36.79 -10.86
C ALA A 316 -22.04 -35.89 -10.27
N ALA A 317 -21.89 -35.91 -8.94
CA ALA A 317 -20.70 -35.35 -8.31
C ALA A 317 -19.43 -35.96 -8.95
N ASP A 318 -18.39 -35.13 -9.12
CA ASP A 318 -17.10 -35.45 -9.75
C ASP A 318 -17.14 -35.85 -11.23
N GLN A 319 -18.34 -35.88 -11.82
CA GLN A 319 -18.49 -36.09 -13.25
C GLN A 319 -18.21 -34.78 -14.02
N THR A 320 -17.21 -34.82 -14.90
CA THR A 320 -16.74 -33.66 -15.67
C THR A 320 -17.21 -33.62 -17.12
N SER A 321 -17.78 -34.71 -17.64
CA SER A 321 -18.30 -34.77 -19.01
C SER A 321 -19.50 -35.71 -19.17
N GLN A 322 -20.36 -35.38 -20.14
CA GLN A 322 -21.50 -36.16 -20.62
C GLN A 322 -21.58 -36.00 -22.15
N THR A 323 -22.27 -36.91 -22.83
CA THR A 323 -22.40 -36.89 -24.30
C THR A 323 -23.86 -36.96 -24.72
N ILE A 324 -24.24 -36.13 -25.69
CA ILE A 324 -25.51 -36.20 -26.40
C ILE A 324 -25.29 -36.96 -27.70
N THR A 325 -26.14 -37.94 -27.97
CA THR A 325 -26.08 -38.73 -29.20
C THR A 325 -27.17 -38.27 -30.16
N VAL A 326 -26.78 -37.82 -31.36
CA VAL A 326 -27.71 -37.40 -32.42
C VAL A 326 -27.69 -38.46 -33.54
N PRO A 327 -28.79 -39.18 -33.81
CA PRO A 327 -28.86 -40.13 -34.92
C PRO A 327 -28.86 -39.41 -36.28
N ILE A 328 -27.98 -39.84 -37.19
CA ILE A 328 -27.85 -39.32 -38.55
C ILE A 328 -28.49 -40.31 -39.52
N LEU A 329 -29.38 -39.80 -40.37
CA LEU A 329 -30.16 -40.61 -41.31
C LEU A 329 -29.45 -40.65 -42.68
N ALA A 330 -29.48 -41.83 -43.30
CA ALA A 330 -29.00 -42.03 -44.66
C ALA A 330 -29.81 -41.16 -45.62
N ASN A 331 -29.16 -40.16 -46.22
CA ASN A 331 -29.77 -39.32 -47.24
C ASN A 331 -28.90 -39.28 -48.51
N PRO A 332 -29.12 -40.19 -49.48
CA PRO A 332 -28.36 -40.21 -50.73
C PRO A 332 -28.64 -39.01 -51.64
N GLN A 333 -29.60 -38.14 -51.28
CA GLN A 333 -29.91 -36.91 -52.01
C GLN A 333 -29.19 -35.68 -51.44
N ARG A 334 -28.39 -35.82 -50.38
CA ARG A 334 -27.60 -34.72 -49.81
C ARG A 334 -26.47 -34.35 -50.78
N LYS A 335 -26.61 -33.23 -51.49
CA LYS A 335 -25.64 -32.76 -52.50
C LYS A 335 -24.54 -31.84 -51.94
N SER A 336 -24.69 -31.38 -50.70
CA SER A 336 -23.74 -30.50 -50.00
C SER A 336 -23.84 -30.72 -48.49
N ASP A 337 -22.83 -30.29 -47.74
CA ASP A 337 -22.87 -30.30 -46.28
C ASP A 337 -24.11 -29.55 -45.75
N GLN A 338 -24.78 -30.12 -44.75
CA GLN A 338 -25.95 -29.54 -44.09
C GLN A 338 -25.69 -29.41 -42.59
N THR A 339 -26.38 -28.48 -41.91
CA THR A 339 -26.11 -28.19 -40.48
C THR A 339 -27.35 -28.29 -39.61
N VAL A 340 -27.17 -28.61 -38.34
CA VAL A 340 -28.19 -28.52 -37.27
C VAL A 340 -27.54 -27.99 -36.00
N ASP A 341 -28.19 -27.06 -35.28
CA ASP A 341 -27.67 -26.60 -33.98
C ASP A 341 -28.18 -27.46 -32.83
N LEU A 342 -27.37 -27.59 -31.78
CA LEU A 342 -27.77 -28.05 -30.45
C LEU A 342 -27.64 -26.89 -29.47
N VAL A 343 -28.61 -26.73 -28.57
CA VAL A 343 -28.61 -25.67 -27.55
C VAL A 343 -28.78 -26.24 -26.15
N LEU A 344 -27.94 -25.79 -25.22
CA LEU A 344 -28.08 -26.04 -23.79
C LEU A 344 -28.97 -24.97 -23.14
N SER A 345 -29.84 -25.38 -22.23
CA SER A 345 -30.77 -24.49 -21.53
C SER A 345 -31.11 -25.01 -20.13
N ASN A 346 -31.63 -24.11 -19.28
CA ASN A 346 -32.19 -24.43 -17.96
C ASN A 346 -31.26 -25.31 -17.09
N PRO A 347 -30.06 -24.81 -16.70
CA PRO A 347 -29.22 -25.56 -15.76
C PRO A 347 -29.90 -25.69 -14.40
N THR A 348 -29.69 -26.83 -13.73
CA THR A 348 -30.25 -27.14 -12.41
C THR A 348 -29.15 -27.62 -11.46
N GLY A 349 -29.43 -27.64 -10.14
CA GLY A 349 -28.47 -28.12 -9.13
C GLY A 349 -27.33 -27.13 -8.82
N GLY A 350 -27.53 -25.84 -9.09
CA GLY A 350 -26.53 -24.78 -8.89
C GLY A 350 -25.51 -24.64 -10.02
N GLY A 351 -25.53 -25.53 -11.01
CA GLY A 351 -24.70 -25.40 -12.21
C GLY A 351 -25.04 -24.13 -13.00
N SER A 352 -24.05 -23.58 -13.69
CA SER A 352 -24.24 -22.44 -14.60
C SER A 352 -24.01 -22.86 -16.04
N LEU A 353 -24.57 -22.11 -16.99
CA LEU A 353 -24.23 -22.25 -18.40
C LEU A 353 -23.01 -21.38 -18.71
N GLY A 354 -22.01 -21.92 -19.39
CA GLY A 354 -20.85 -21.13 -19.79
C GLY A 354 -21.10 -20.32 -21.06
N SER A 355 -20.04 -19.89 -21.73
CA SER A 355 -20.15 -19.08 -22.95
C SER A 355 -20.58 -19.90 -24.17
N ASN A 356 -20.30 -21.21 -24.19
CA ASN A 356 -20.56 -22.08 -25.33
C ASN A 356 -21.84 -22.90 -25.16
N ARG A 357 -22.98 -22.19 -25.17
CA ARG A 357 -24.33 -22.74 -24.94
C ARG A 357 -25.01 -23.27 -26.21
N ARG A 358 -24.41 -23.05 -27.38
CA ARG A 358 -24.88 -23.51 -28.69
C ARG A 358 -23.72 -24.13 -29.44
N THR A 359 -23.93 -25.28 -30.08
CA THR A 359 -22.97 -25.88 -31.00
C THR A 359 -23.63 -26.27 -32.32
N THR A 360 -22.94 -26.11 -33.44
CA THR A 360 -23.45 -26.49 -34.77
C THR A 360 -22.86 -27.83 -35.18
N LEU A 361 -23.70 -28.82 -35.49
CA LEU A 361 -23.30 -30.09 -36.07
C LEU A 361 -23.47 -30.05 -37.60
N THR A 362 -22.37 -30.25 -38.32
CA THR A 362 -22.34 -30.40 -39.78
C THR A 362 -22.41 -31.87 -40.17
N LEU A 363 -23.33 -32.20 -41.07
CA LEU A 363 -23.51 -33.51 -41.69
C LEU A 363 -22.86 -33.47 -43.07
N ALA A 364 -21.82 -34.27 -43.28
CA ALA A 364 -21.08 -34.28 -44.55
C ALA A 364 -21.95 -34.81 -45.71
N ALA A 365 -21.72 -34.29 -46.92
CA ALA A 365 -22.24 -34.89 -48.14
C ALA A 365 -21.56 -36.25 -48.44
N PRO A 366 -22.29 -37.24 -48.99
CA PRO A 366 -21.72 -38.48 -49.50
C PRO A 366 -20.58 -38.23 -50.49
N SER A 367 -19.48 -38.98 -50.38
CA SER A 367 -18.39 -38.89 -51.35
C SER A 367 -18.74 -39.68 -52.60
N HIS A 368 -18.99 -38.99 -53.72
CA HIS A 368 -19.16 -39.64 -55.01
C HIS A 368 -17.83 -40.25 -55.47
N SER A 369 -17.70 -41.59 -55.42
CA SER A 369 -16.62 -42.29 -56.11
C SER A 369 -16.82 -42.19 -57.63
N THR A 370 -15.90 -41.54 -58.33
CA THR A 370 -15.79 -41.65 -59.79
C THR A 370 -15.21 -43.01 -60.15
N ASP A 371 -16.07 -43.99 -60.37
CA ASP A 371 -15.72 -45.23 -61.06
C ASP A 371 -16.86 -45.54 -62.03
N GLU A 372 -16.68 -45.20 -63.31
CA GLU A 372 -17.66 -45.46 -64.36
C GLU A 372 -17.14 -46.59 -65.27
N PRO A 373 -17.84 -47.74 -65.37
CA PRO A 373 -17.55 -48.76 -66.37
C PRO A 373 -18.31 -48.50 -67.68
N SER A 374 -17.72 -48.92 -68.78
CA SER A 374 -18.10 -48.62 -70.15
C SER A 374 -19.20 -49.51 -70.75
N THR A 375 -19.81 -48.99 -71.83
CA THR A 375 -20.55 -49.61 -72.96
C THR A 375 -22.09 -49.62 -72.91
N PRO A 376 -22.80 -49.72 -74.08
CA PRO A 376 -22.60 -49.05 -75.38
C PRO A 376 -23.91 -48.41 -75.91
N THR A 377 -23.88 -47.50 -76.89
CA THR A 377 -25.09 -47.02 -77.60
C THR A 377 -24.77 -46.63 -79.05
N PRO A 378 -25.67 -46.86 -80.04
CA PRO A 378 -25.30 -47.00 -81.46
C PRO A 378 -25.33 -45.70 -82.26
N ALA A 379 -24.82 -45.82 -83.49
CA ALA A 379 -24.65 -44.78 -84.51
C ALA A 379 -25.91 -43.95 -84.84
N PRO A 380 -25.74 -42.72 -85.33
CA PRO A 380 -25.78 -42.55 -86.79
C PRO A 380 -24.74 -41.58 -87.40
N SER A 381 -24.66 -41.74 -88.73
CA SER A 381 -23.90 -41.14 -89.83
C SER A 381 -23.63 -39.62 -89.87
N THR A 382 -22.34 -39.28 -90.11
CA THR A 382 -21.70 -38.41 -91.14
C THR A 382 -22.50 -37.26 -91.82
N PRO A 383 -21.89 -36.12 -92.23
CA PRO A 383 -20.55 -36.02 -92.86
C PRO A 383 -19.63 -34.79 -92.53
N THR A 384 -18.32 -35.06 -92.41
CA THR A 384 -17.20 -34.68 -93.32
C THR A 384 -17.25 -33.32 -94.08
N PRO A 385 -16.12 -32.64 -94.42
CA PRO A 385 -14.92 -32.28 -93.65
C PRO A 385 -14.24 -30.90 -94.01
N THR A 386 -13.13 -30.61 -93.30
CA THR A 386 -11.87 -29.89 -93.71
C THR A 386 -11.81 -28.37 -93.88
N PRO A 387 -10.59 -27.77 -93.92
CA PRO A 387 -9.26 -28.14 -93.35
C PRO A 387 -8.68 -26.95 -92.52
N SER A 388 -7.55 -27.05 -91.79
CA SER A 388 -6.17 -26.86 -92.27
C SER A 388 -5.22 -26.76 -91.05
N THR A 389 -4.38 -27.76 -90.75
CA THR A 389 -2.92 -27.88 -91.04
C THR A 389 -1.96 -27.27 -90.00
N PRO A 390 -0.72 -27.81 -89.87
CA PRO A 390 -0.05 -28.10 -88.59
C PRO A 390 1.28 -27.33 -88.40
N THR A 391 1.96 -27.46 -87.24
CA THR A 391 3.45 -27.41 -87.15
C THR A 391 3.95 -28.09 -85.85
N PRO A 392 5.14 -28.75 -85.84
CA PRO A 392 5.55 -29.75 -84.84
C PRO A 392 6.69 -29.31 -83.90
N ALA A 393 7.09 -30.24 -83.01
CA ALA A 393 8.19 -30.23 -82.02
C ALA A 393 9.62 -30.17 -82.63
N PRO A 394 10.74 -30.61 -81.99
CA PRO A 394 11.23 -30.69 -80.59
C PRO A 394 12.70 -30.18 -80.45
N SER A 395 13.34 -30.25 -79.26
CA SER A 395 14.79 -30.62 -79.11
C SER A 395 15.30 -30.67 -77.65
N THR A 396 16.08 -31.71 -77.35
CA THR A 396 16.95 -31.99 -76.17
C THR A 396 18.44 -31.73 -76.57
N PRO A 397 19.56 -32.08 -75.85
CA PRO A 397 19.82 -32.64 -74.50
C PRO A 397 21.11 -32.10 -73.72
N THR A 398 21.39 -32.68 -72.54
CA THR A 398 22.73 -33.00 -71.89
C THR A 398 23.42 -32.01 -70.87
N PRO A 399 24.36 -32.44 -69.96
CA PRO A 399 24.05 -32.69 -68.52
C PRO A 399 25.08 -32.16 -67.44
N THR A 400 24.64 -32.14 -66.16
CA THR A 400 25.37 -32.29 -64.83
C THR A 400 26.61 -31.47 -64.46
N PRO A 401 27.03 -31.38 -63.15
CA PRO A 401 26.29 -31.43 -61.86
C PRO A 401 26.70 -30.30 -60.88
N SER A 402 25.89 -30.01 -59.84
CA SER A 402 26.29 -29.74 -58.43
C SER A 402 25.21 -28.93 -57.66
N THR A 403 24.84 -29.44 -56.48
CA THR A 403 24.11 -28.76 -55.38
C THR A 403 25.08 -27.87 -54.57
N PRO A 404 24.66 -26.95 -53.65
CA PRO A 404 23.34 -26.81 -53.00
C PRO A 404 22.75 -25.36 -52.97
N THR A 405 21.45 -25.29 -52.66
CA THR A 405 20.58 -24.13 -52.34
C THR A 405 21.02 -23.37 -51.06
N PRO A 406 20.35 -22.27 -50.61
CA PRO A 406 19.37 -21.35 -51.25
C PRO A 406 19.64 -19.84 -51.00
N GLY A 407 19.20 -18.97 -51.91
CA GLY A 407 19.26 -17.51 -51.74
C GLY A 407 18.19 -16.76 -52.55
N THR A 408 17.47 -15.89 -51.84
CA THR A 408 16.45 -14.86 -52.15
C THR A 408 16.89 -13.81 -53.22
N PRO A 409 16.19 -12.66 -53.51
CA PRO A 409 14.76 -12.28 -53.70
C PRO A 409 14.46 -11.31 -54.91
N LYS A 410 13.16 -11.09 -55.24
CA LYS A 410 12.49 -9.91 -55.92
C LYS A 410 12.89 -9.52 -57.38
N PRO A 411 12.10 -8.76 -58.21
CA PRO A 411 11.17 -7.66 -57.91
C PRO A 411 9.83 -7.62 -58.73
N ALA A 412 9.21 -6.44 -58.84
CA ALA A 412 7.77 -6.16 -58.86
C ALA A 412 7.18 -5.60 -60.18
N GLY A 413 5.82 -5.60 -60.25
CA GLY A 413 4.94 -4.65 -60.96
C GLY A 413 4.03 -5.29 -62.05
N SER A 414 2.73 -5.02 -62.22
CA SER A 414 1.72 -4.17 -61.54
C SER A 414 0.36 -4.22 -62.33
N ILE A 415 -0.79 -4.07 -61.63
CA ILE A 415 -2.16 -3.56 -62.03
C ILE A 415 -3.17 -4.56 -62.71
N PRO A 416 -4.53 -4.57 -62.46
CA PRO A 416 -5.33 -4.53 -61.20
C PRO A 416 -6.69 -5.34 -61.18
N ASP A 417 -7.37 -5.36 -60.00
CA ASP A 417 -8.83 -5.48 -59.63
C ASP A 417 -9.72 -6.65 -60.18
N ASP A 418 -10.64 -7.34 -59.47
CA ASP A 418 -11.50 -7.01 -58.33
C ASP A 418 -12.09 -8.28 -57.62
N ASN A 419 -12.16 -8.23 -56.28
CA ASN A 419 -12.97 -8.93 -55.25
C ASN A 419 -13.47 -10.40 -55.36
N GLY A 420 -12.95 -11.26 -54.46
CA GLY A 420 -13.57 -12.54 -54.04
C GLY A 420 -12.73 -13.27 -52.98
N ALA A 421 -12.98 -12.99 -51.69
CA ALA A 421 -12.21 -13.52 -50.56
C ALA A 421 -12.26 -15.06 -50.43
N PRO A 422 -11.14 -15.75 -50.19
CA PRO A 422 -11.16 -17.16 -49.81
C PRO A 422 -11.56 -17.31 -48.33
N SER A 423 -12.55 -18.17 -48.08
CA SER A 423 -12.99 -18.62 -46.77
C SER A 423 -11.84 -19.27 -45.98
N GLN A 424 -11.48 -18.65 -44.87
CA GLN A 424 -10.53 -19.13 -43.87
C GLN A 424 -11.05 -20.45 -43.23
N PRO A 425 -10.21 -21.48 -43.03
CA PRO A 425 -10.63 -22.72 -42.38
C PRO A 425 -11.00 -22.48 -40.90
N ALA A 426 -11.99 -23.23 -40.41
CA ALA A 426 -12.51 -23.17 -39.04
C ALA A 426 -11.43 -23.34 -37.96
N PRO A 427 -11.54 -22.67 -36.79
CA PRO A 427 -10.51 -22.71 -35.75
C PRO A 427 -10.48 -24.10 -35.07
N VAL A 428 -9.28 -24.69 -35.09
CA VAL A 428 -8.93 -25.89 -34.32
C VAL A 428 -9.01 -25.52 -32.83
N VAL A 429 -9.78 -26.27 -32.04
CA VAL A 429 -9.74 -26.15 -30.57
C VAL A 429 -8.36 -26.61 -30.09
N SER A 430 -7.48 -25.66 -29.77
CA SER A 430 -6.19 -25.96 -29.13
C SER A 430 -6.42 -26.27 -27.65
N ILE A 431 -5.99 -27.45 -27.22
CA ILE A 431 -5.76 -27.72 -25.79
C ILE A 431 -4.70 -26.73 -25.29
N PRO A 432 -4.87 -26.07 -24.14
CA PRO A 432 -3.82 -25.20 -23.63
C PRO A 432 -2.57 -26.01 -23.39
N ARG A 433 -1.49 -25.67 -24.11
CA ARG A 433 -0.24 -26.44 -24.03
C ARG A 433 0.62 -25.84 -22.93
N SER A 434 1.11 -26.71 -22.06
CA SER A 434 2.02 -26.32 -20.99
C SER A 434 3.46 -26.49 -21.45
N THR A 435 4.19 -25.40 -21.58
CA THR A 435 5.64 -25.38 -21.73
C THR A 435 6.30 -25.15 -20.37
N ILE A 436 7.36 -25.89 -20.07
CA ILE A 436 8.13 -25.73 -18.82
C ILE A 436 9.48 -25.11 -19.17
N VAL A 437 9.78 -23.97 -18.53
CA VAL A 437 11.12 -23.36 -18.52
C VAL A 437 11.97 -24.12 -17.52
N THR A 438 13.05 -24.74 -18.00
CA THR A 438 13.93 -25.61 -17.21
C THR A 438 15.32 -25.04 -17.01
N THR A 439 15.66 -23.94 -17.68
CA THR A 439 16.97 -23.30 -17.60
C THR A 439 16.90 -21.78 -17.54
N THR A 440 17.93 -21.16 -16.96
CA THR A 440 18.12 -19.69 -16.90
C THR A 440 18.86 -19.12 -18.12
N GLU A 441 19.29 -19.97 -19.06
CA GLU A 441 19.94 -19.53 -20.30
C GLU A 441 19.03 -18.58 -21.11
N ASP A 442 19.61 -17.62 -21.80
CA ASP A 442 18.86 -16.62 -22.59
C ASP A 442 18.10 -17.26 -23.77
N SER A 443 18.67 -18.29 -24.40
CA SER A 443 18.12 -18.90 -25.61
C SER A 443 18.35 -20.42 -25.66
N GLY A 444 17.68 -21.07 -26.60
CA GLY A 444 17.74 -22.53 -26.78
C GLY A 444 16.64 -23.31 -26.05
N PRO A 445 16.57 -24.63 -26.26
CA PRO A 445 15.55 -25.48 -25.65
C PRO A 445 15.49 -25.33 -24.12
N GLY A 446 14.29 -25.18 -23.58
CA GLY A 446 14.06 -25.03 -22.14
C GLY A 446 14.18 -23.60 -21.59
N SER A 447 14.58 -22.61 -22.40
CA SER A 447 14.62 -21.21 -21.97
C SER A 447 13.27 -20.50 -22.06
N LEU A 448 13.10 -19.41 -21.31
CA LEU A 448 11.91 -18.55 -21.40
C LEU A 448 11.73 -17.97 -22.80
N ARG A 449 12.82 -17.54 -23.46
CA ARG A 449 12.77 -17.03 -24.84
C ARG A 449 12.19 -18.07 -25.79
N GLN A 450 12.66 -19.31 -25.71
CA GLN A 450 12.15 -20.38 -26.56
C GLN A 450 10.70 -20.73 -26.21
N ALA A 451 10.33 -20.69 -24.94
CA ALA A 451 8.94 -20.90 -24.50
C ALA A 451 7.98 -19.85 -25.09
N ILE A 452 8.38 -18.57 -25.11
CA ILE A 452 7.59 -17.49 -25.74
C ILE A 452 7.49 -17.69 -27.25
N LEU A 453 8.60 -18.04 -27.94
CA LEU A 453 8.56 -18.33 -29.37
C LEU A 453 7.63 -19.50 -29.70
N ASN A 454 7.66 -20.55 -28.87
CA ASN A 454 6.77 -21.70 -29.02
C ASN A 454 5.31 -21.29 -28.81
N ALA A 455 5.01 -20.49 -27.78
CA ALA A 455 3.65 -20.01 -27.53
C ALA A 455 3.14 -19.18 -28.72
N ASN A 456 3.92 -18.21 -29.19
CA ASN A 456 3.54 -17.40 -30.36
C ASN A 456 3.32 -18.22 -31.65
N ALA A 457 4.02 -19.35 -31.80
CA ALA A 457 3.88 -20.23 -32.97
C ALA A 457 2.64 -21.13 -32.90
N ASN A 458 1.99 -21.22 -31.73
CA ASN A 458 0.84 -22.07 -31.48
C ASN A 458 -0.41 -21.20 -31.24
N PRO A 459 -1.41 -21.23 -32.13
CA PRO A 459 -2.62 -20.46 -31.91
C PRO A 459 -3.44 -20.93 -30.70
N GLY A 460 -3.86 -19.99 -29.86
CA GLY A 460 -4.76 -20.20 -28.73
C GLY A 460 -4.03 -20.32 -27.39
N PRO A 461 -4.77 -20.29 -26.26
CA PRO A 461 -4.22 -20.01 -24.95
C PRO A 461 -3.13 -21.01 -24.53
N ASP A 462 -1.91 -20.54 -24.33
CA ASP A 462 -0.79 -21.34 -23.85
C ASP A 462 -0.47 -21.12 -22.37
N THR A 463 0.29 -22.02 -21.76
CA THR A 463 0.80 -21.84 -20.39
C THR A 463 2.31 -22.06 -20.36
N ILE A 464 3.04 -21.13 -19.75
CA ILE A 464 4.47 -21.20 -19.46
C ILE A 464 4.64 -21.30 -17.95
N ARG A 465 5.21 -22.41 -17.47
CA ARG A 465 5.56 -22.64 -16.05
C ARG A 465 7.08 -22.74 -15.90
N PHE A 466 7.56 -22.68 -14.66
CA PHE A 466 8.98 -22.76 -14.36
C PHE A 466 9.30 -23.96 -13.47
N ASP A 467 10.30 -24.75 -13.87
CA ASP A 467 10.92 -25.80 -13.07
C ASP A 467 12.45 -25.71 -13.23
N VAL A 468 13.03 -24.69 -12.61
CA VAL A 468 14.46 -24.39 -12.67
C VAL A 468 15.11 -24.83 -11.36
N SER A 469 15.99 -25.83 -11.41
CA SER A 469 16.52 -26.56 -10.25
C SER A 469 17.62 -25.83 -9.44
N GLY A 470 17.74 -26.13 -8.13
CA GLY A 470 18.73 -25.59 -7.16
C GLY A 470 18.15 -24.78 -5.96
N GLU A 471 18.94 -23.98 -5.26
CA GLU A 471 18.51 -23.15 -4.11
C GLU A 471 18.47 -21.64 -4.44
N GLY A 472 17.55 -20.88 -3.83
CA GLY A 472 17.43 -19.42 -3.99
C GLY A 472 16.67 -18.95 -5.26
N PRO A 473 16.63 -17.61 -5.50
CA PRO A 473 16.01 -17.02 -6.69
C PRO A 473 16.68 -17.45 -8.00
N ARG A 474 15.89 -17.58 -9.07
CA ARG A 474 16.36 -17.96 -10.41
C ARG A 474 16.33 -16.78 -11.35
N SER A 475 17.51 -16.21 -11.57
CA SER A 475 17.69 -15.06 -12.45
C SER A 475 17.86 -15.48 -13.90
N ILE A 476 16.87 -15.18 -14.73
CA ILE A 476 16.94 -15.22 -16.19
C ILE A 476 17.47 -13.86 -16.67
N ARG A 477 18.53 -13.88 -17.48
CA ARG A 477 19.25 -12.68 -17.95
C ARG A 477 19.22 -12.58 -19.47
N PRO A 478 18.18 -11.96 -20.07
CA PRO A 478 18.15 -11.80 -21.51
C PRO A 478 19.31 -10.92 -22.00
N THR A 479 19.99 -11.35 -23.07
CA THR A 479 21.08 -10.56 -23.71
C THR A 479 20.57 -9.63 -24.82
N SER A 480 19.27 -9.72 -25.09
CA SER A 480 18.52 -8.89 -26.03
C SER A 480 17.04 -8.88 -25.60
N ALA A 481 16.24 -7.96 -26.15
CA ALA A 481 14.80 -7.94 -25.90
C ALA A 481 14.17 -9.32 -26.11
N LEU A 482 13.31 -9.73 -25.17
CA LEU A 482 12.51 -10.95 -25.33
C LEU A 482 11.53 -10.78 -26.51
N PRO A 483 11.15 -11.87 -27.20
CA PRO A 483 10.16 -11.81 -28.27
C PRO A 483 8.84 -11.23 -27.75
N THR A 484 8.19 -10.38 -28.56
CA THR A 484 6.84 -9.90 -28.28
C THR A 484 5.87 -11.06 -28.20
N ILE A 485 5.03 -11.10 -27.17
CA ILE A 485 3.95 -12.06 -27.00
C ILE A 485 2.78 -11.63 -27.90
N THR A 486 2.49 -12.44 -28.90
CA THR A 486 1.48 -12.17 -29.95
C THR A 486 0.28 -13.10 -29.88
N ASP A 487 0.34 -14.16 -29.08
CA ASP A 487 -0.77 -15.08 -28.82
C ASP A 487 -1.09 -15.15 -27.30
N PRO A 488 -2.34 -15.37 -26.88
CA PRO A 488 -2.70 -15.39 -25.46
C PRO A 488 -1.90 -16.42 -24.66
N VAL A 489 -1.24 -15.99 -23.58
CA VAL A 489 -0.40 -16.88 -22.77
C VAL A 489 -0.53 -16.61 -21.27
N THR A 490 -0.52 -17.66 -20.47
CA THR A 490 -0.32 -17.58 -19.01
C THR A 490 1.13 -17.85 -18.66
N ILE A 491 1.85 -16.85 -18.17
CA ILE A 491 3.20 -16.99 -17.63
C ILE A 491 3.11 -17.05 -16.11
N ASP A 492 3.38 -18.23 -15.56
CA ASP A 492 3.16 -18.56 -14.15
C ASP A 492 4.47 -18.91 -13.44
N GLY A 493 5.07 -17.90 -12.79
CA GLY A 493 6.25 -18.02 -11.95
C GLY A 493 6.00 -18.57 -10.54
N THR A 494 4.76 -18.94 -10.21
CA THR A 494 4.43 -19.47 -8.88
C THR A 494 4.94 -20.91 -8.71
N SER A 495 5.64 -21.19 -7.61
CA SER A 495 6.18 -22.53 -7.33
C SER A 495 5.08 -23.51 -6.89
N PRO A 496 5.18 -24.82 -7.21
CA PRO A 496 4.24 -25.85 -6.75
C PRO A 496 4.18 -26.06 -5.23
N GLN A 497 5.11 -25.48 -4.45
CA GLN A 497 5.27 -25.73 -3.01
C GLN A 497 4.50 -24.75 -2.11
N GLY A 498 3.54 -24.01 -2.66
CA GLY A 498 2.69 -23.14 -1.85
C GLY A 498 3.36 -21.82 -1.46
N ARG A 499 2.50 -20.83 -1.30
CA ARG A 499 2.79 -19.39 -1.19
C ARG A 499 3.83 -19.06 -0.10
N GLN A 500 4.93 -18.45 -0.53
CA GLN A 500 5.77 -17.57 0.29
C GLN A 500 5.83 -16.22 -0.43
N LYS A 501 5.91 -15.14 0.36
CA LYS A 501 5.73 -13.71 0.05
C LYS A 501 6.55 -13.12 -1.13
N ALA A 502 7.41 -13.89 -1.80
CA ALA A 502 8.38 -13.44 -2.80
C ALA A 502 8.39 -14.35 -4.04
N PRO A 503 8.45 -13.79 -5.28
CA PRO A 503 8.70 -14.56 -6.50
C PRO A 503 9.93 -15.47 -6.36
N ARG A 504 9.95 -16.63 -7.03
CA ARG A 504 11.20 -17.44 -7.12
C ARG A 504 11.95 -17.22 -8.41
N ILE A 505 11.30 -16.65 -9.42
CA ILE A 505 11.86 -16.40 -10.74
C ILE A 505 12.08 -14.90 -10.89
N GLU A 506 13.33 -14.51 -11.13
CA GLU A 506 13.75 -13.16 -11.43
C GLU A 506 14.02 -13.04 -12.94
N LEU A 507 13.31 -12.16 -13.62
CA LEU A 507 13.62 -11.74 -14.98
C LEU A 507 14.34 -10.40 -14.88
N THR A 508 15.65 -10.37 -15.17
CA THR A 508 16.48 -9.18 -14.97
C THR A 508 17.12 -8.70 -16.27
N GLY A 509 16.92 -7.41 -16.57
CA GLY A 509 17.13 -6.83 -17.90
C GLY A 509 18.41 -6.03 -18.12
N THR A 510 19.39 -6.09 -17.21
CA THR A 510 20.61 -5.25 -17.28
C THR A 510 21.33 -5.36 -18.62
N ASP A 511 21.29 -6.54 -19.24
CA ASP A 511 21.99 -6.87 -20.49
C ASP A 511 21.06 -6.96 -21.71
N ALA A 512 19.76 -6.66 -21.56
CA ALA A 512 18.75 -6.86 -22.61
C ALA A 512 18.79 -5.81 -23.74
N GLY A 513 19.64 -4.79 -23.61
CA GLY A 513 19.79 -3.69 -24.56
C GLY A 513 18.92 -2.47 -24.27
N ALA A 514 19.07 -1.43 -25.07
CA ALA A 514 18.40 -0.15 -24.89
C ALA A 514 16.90 -0.22 -25.22
N ARG A 515 16.07 0.37 -24.35
CA ARG A 515 14.59 0.41 -24.43
C ARG A 515 13.93 -0.97 -24.40
N ALA A 516 14.67 -2.03 -24.07
CA ALA A 516 14.11 -3.36 -23.91
C ALA A 516 13.17 -3.39 -22.71
N ASN A 517 11.96 -3.91 -22.91
CA ASN A 517 11.02 -4.19 -21.84
C ASN A 517 11.27 -5.60 -21.29
N GLY A 518 10.84 -5.87 -20.05
CA GLY A 518 10.85 -7.22 -19.50
C GLY A 518 9.96 -8.16 -20.29
N LEU A 519 8.68 -7.80 -20.42
CA LEU A 519 7.72 -8.48 -21.29
C LEU A 519 6.98 -7.44 -22.14
N THR A 520 6.81 -7.73 -23.43
CA THR A 520 5.94 -6.95 -24.34
C THR A 520 4.82 -7.84 -24.82
N ILE A 521 3.57 -7.48 -24.49
CA ILE A 521 2.38 -8.26 -24.77
C ILE A 521 1.48 -7.46 -25.69
N THR A 522 1.28 -7.98 -26.90
CA THR A 522 0.33 -7.44 -27.88
C THR A 522 -0.91 -8.30 -28.06
N ALA A 523 -0.86 -9.54 -27.55
CA ALA A 523 -2.01 -10.42 -27.43
C ALA A 523 -3.04 -9.87 -26.43
N GLY A 524 -4.30 -10.24 -26.62
CA GLY A 524 -5.32 -10.10 -25.57
C GLY A 524 -5.43 -11.36 -24.71
N GLY A 525 -5.98 -11.27 -23.50
CA GLY A 525 -6.27 -12.44 -22.66
C GLY A 525 -5.05 -13.15 -22.06
N SER A 526 -3.88 -12.51 -22.00
CA SER A 526 -2.68 -13.09 -21.38
C SER A 526 -2.66 -12.86 -19.87
N THR A 527 -1.99 -13.73 -19.12
CA THR A 527 -1.78 -13.60 -17.68
C THR A 527 -0.30 -13.64 -17.34
N VAL A 528 0.18 -12.74 -16.48
CA VAL A 528 1.55 -12.75 -15.94
C VAL A 528 1.49 -12.72 -14.43
N ARG A 529 2.08 -13.73 -13.78
CA ARG A 529 2.12 -13.79 -12.31
C ARG A 529 3.35 -14.45 -11.72
N GLY A 530 3.65 -14.08 -10.48
CA GLY A 530 4.68 -14.73 -9.67
C GLY A 530 6.12 -14.48 -10.14
N LEU A 531 6.37 -13.39 -10.86
CA LEU A 531 7.70 -13.00 -11.34
C LEU A 531 8.24 -11.78 -10.61
N ALA A 532 9.56 -11.75 -10.40
CA ALA A 532 10.28 -10.51 -10.12
C ALA A 532 10.83 -9.95 -11.45
N ILE A 533 10.43 -8.75 -11.88
CA ILE A 533 10.82 -8.16 -13.17
C ILE A 533 11.53 -6.83 -12.95
N ASN A 534 12.83 -6.77 -13.26
CA ASN A 534 13.67 -5.66 -12.82
C ASN A 534 14.85 -5.37 -13.76
N GLY A 535 15.48 -4.20 -13.60
CA GLY A 535 16.71 -3.83 -14.32
C GLY A 535 16.59 -3.62 -15.83
N PHE A 536 15.39 -3.61 -16.41
CA PHE A 536 15.20 -3.30 -17.83
C PHE A 536 15.35 -1.81 -18.10
N THR A 537 15.89 -1.42 -19.25
CA THR A 537 16.00 0.00 -19.63
C THR A 537 14.70 0.59 -20.17
N GLY A 538 13.74 -0.26 -20.57
CA GLY A 538 12.35 0.10 -20.87
C GLY A 538 11.43 -0.09 -19.66
N SER A 539 10.21 -0.56 -19.89
CA SER A 539 9.25 -0.92 -18.84
C SER A 539 9.44 -2.37 -18.36
N GLY A 540 9.05 -2.68 -17.12
CA GLY A 540 9.01 -4.07 -16.65
C GLY A 540 8.05 -4.90 -17.51
N ILE A 541 6.80 -4.46 -17.61
CA ILE A 541 5.79 -5.05 -18.50
C ILE A 541 5.17 -3.95 -19.38
N LEU A 542 5.07 -4.21 -20.68
CA LEU A 542 4.32 -3.41 -21.64
C LEU A 542 3.12 -4.22 -22.16
N LEU A 543 1.91 -3.71 -21.94
CA LEU A 543 0.67 -4.17 -22.57
C LEU A 543 0.31 -3.19 -23.69
N GLU A 544 0.27 -3.66 -24.94
CA GLU A 544 0.10 -2.79 -26.11
C GLU A 544 -0.97 -3.32 -27.07
N GLY A 545 -2.04 -2.56 -27.29
CA GLY A 545 -3.12 -2.96 -28.20
C GLY A 545 -4.06 -4.02 -27.60
N GLY A 546 -3.67 -5.31 -27.63
CA GLY A 546 -4.50 -6.42 -27.16
C GLY A 546 -4.94 -6.25 -25.70
N GLY A 547 -6.23 -6.41 -25.41
CA GLY A 547 -6.85 -6.15 -24.11
C GLY A 547 -7.24 -7.40 -23.32
N GLY A 548 -7.79 -7.23 -22.11
CA GLY A 548 -8.23 -8.37 -21.30
C GLY A 548 -7.08 -9.14 -20.62
N ASN A 549 -5.91 -8.51 -20.45
CA ASN A 549 -4.77 -9.16 -19.81
C ASN A 549 -4.81 -9.02 -18.29
N HIS A 550 -4.17 -9.95 -17.59
CA HIS A 550 -4.06 -10.00 -16.14
C HIS A 550 -2.59 -9.93 -15.71
N VAL A 551 -2.25 -9.02 -14.82
CA VAL A 551 -0.92 -8.92 -14.21
C VAL A 551 -1.11 -8.95 -12.70
N GLU A 552 -0.70 -10.00 -12.02
CA GLU A 552 -0.97 -10.22 -10.59
C GLU A 552 0.22 -10.85 -9.86
N SER A 553 0.35 -10.59 -8.55
CA SER A 553 1.36 -11.23 -7.71
C SER A 553 2.83 -11.11 -8.21
N ASN A 554 3.17 -10.02 -8.91
CA ASN A 554 4.54 -9.78 -9.40
C ASN A 554 5.27 -8.74 -8.53
N ALA A 555 6.59 -8.82 -8.48
CA ALA A 555 7.48 -7.81 -7.90
C ALA A 555 8.21 -7.06 -9.03
N ILE A 556 7.86 -5.82 -9.31
CA ILE A 556 8.27 -5.10 -10.51
C ILE A 556 9.05 -3.85 -10.14
N GLY A 557 10.32 -3.83 -10.51
CA GLY A 557 11.28 -2.76 -10.17
C GLY A 557 11.99 -2.95 -8.83
N THR A 558 11.81 -4.09 -8.16
CA THR A 558 12.46 -4.44 -6.90
C THR A 558 13.32 -5.69 -7.03
N SER A 559 14.11 -5.98 -5.99
CA SER A 559 14.63 -7.32 -5.74
C SER A 559 13.50 -8.31 -5.52
N VAL A 560 13.86 -9.59 -5.56
CA VAL A 560 12.95 -10.72 -5.47
C VAL A 560 12.19 -10.77 -4.13
N ASP A 561 12.82 -10.34 -3.05
CA ASP A 561 12.21 -10.19 -1.73
C ASP A 561 11.34 -8.93 -1.58
N GLY A 562 11.38 -8.00 -2.55
CA GLY A 562 10.62 -6.75 -2.50
C GLY A 562 11.23 -5.65 -1.62
N GLU A 563 12.39 -5.89 -1.02
CA GLU A 563 12.99 -5.02 0.01
C GLU A 563 13.93 -3.95 -0.57
N SER A 564 14.43 -4.13 -1.79
CA SER A 564 15.40 -3.22 -2.40
C SER A 564 15.03 -2.83 -3.83
N ALA A 565 15.37 -1.61 -4.23
CA ALA A 565 15.06 -1.11 -5.56
C ALA A 565 16.01 -1.69 -6.61
N LYS A 566 15.44 -2.23 -7.69
CA LYS A 566 16.11 -2.66 -8.92
C LYS A 566 15.34 -2.12 -10.14
N GLY A 567 15.11 -0.82 -10.14
CA GLY A 567 14.13 -0.19 -11.03
C GLY A 567 14.28 -0.49 -12.52
N ASN A 568 13.14 -0.59 -13.20
CA ASN A 568 13.08 -0.50 -14.66
C ASN A 568 13.19 0.96 -15.10
N GLY A 569 13.64 1.22 -16.33
CA GLY A 569 14.01 2.53 -16.85
C GLY A 569 12.84 3.49 -17.10
N LEU A 570 11.68 2.97 -17.54
CA LEU A 570 10.49 3.78 -17.90
C LEU A 570 9.33 3.63 -16.91
N ALA A 571 8.65 2.49 -16.91
CA ALA A 571 7.59 2.20 -15.95
C ALA A 571 7.77 0.81 -15.36
N GLY A 572 7.20 0.56 -14.19
CA GLY A 572 6.99 -0.82 -13.76
C GLY A 572 6.06 -1.53 -14.76
N ILE A 573 4.87 -0.99 -14.94
CA ILE A 573 3.87 -1.47 -15.90
C ILE A 573 3.42 -0.31 -16.79
N LEU A 574 3.46 -0.50 -18.11
CA LEU A 574 2.91 0.43 -19.10
C LEU A 574 1.77 -0.24 -19.86
N ILE A 575 0.59 0.38 -19.83
CA ILE A 575 -0.59 0.01 -20.63
C ILE A 575 -0.76 1.08 -21.70
N HIS A 576 -0.62 0.70 -22.96
CA HIS A 576 -0.69 1.61 -24.10
C HIS A 576 -1.71 1.13 -25.12
N GLN A 577 -2.71 1.97 -25.41
CA GLN A 577 -3.79 1.67 -26.35
C GLN A 577 -4.45 0.30 -26.11
N SER A 578 -4.53 -0.13 -24.84
CA SER A 578 -5.02 -1.45 -24.46
C SER A 578 -6.09 -1.33 -23.38
N SER A 579 -7.18 -2.06 -23.54
CA SER A 579 -8.40 -1.94 -22.73
C SER A 579 -8.71 -3.20 -21.94
N ASN A 580 -9.55 -3.08 -20.91
CA ASN A 580 -10.09 -4.20 -20.13
C ASN A 580 -9.01 -5.04 -19.41
N ASN A 581 -7.82 -4.49 -19.16
CA ASN A 581 -6.79 -5.21 -18.41
C ASN A 581 -7.02 -5.10 -16.91
N THR A 582 -6.60 -6.11 -16.16
CA THR A 582 -6.62 -6.12 -14.70
C THR A 582 -5.19 -6.17 -14.17
N ILE A 583 -4.82 -5.17 -13.37
CA ILE A 583 -3.54 -5.08 -12.68
C ILE A 583 -3.78 -5.25 -11.18
N GLY A 584 -3.31 -6.36 -10.64
CA GLY A 584 -3.53 -6.85 -9.29
C GLY A 584 -4.83 -7.65 -9.19
N GLY A 585 -5.30 -7.89 -7.96
CA GLY A 585 -6.51 -8.67 -7.71
C GLY A 585 -7.08 -8.40 -6.31
N PRO A 586 -8.31 -8.88 -6.03
CA PRO A 586 -9.03 -8.58 -4.79
C PRO A 586 -8.49 -9.34 -3.57
N GLU A 587 -7.76 -10.44 -3.78
CA GLU A 587 -7.15 -11.23 -2.72
C GLU A 587 -5.87 -10.56 -2.21
N SER A 588 -5.58 -10.65 -0.90
CA SER A 588 -4.38 -10.08 -0.26
C SER A 588 -3.04 -10.56 -0.85
N THR A 589 -3.06 -11.60 -1.69
CA THR A 589 -1.88 -12.16 -2.36
C THR A 589 -1.85 -11.90 -3.87
N ALA A 590 -2.90 -11.30 -4.45
CA ALA A 590 -3.01 -11.03 -5.88
C ALA A 590 -2.44 -9.65 -6.29
N GLY A 591 -2.15 -8.79 -5.33
CA GLY A 591 -1.51 -7.49 -5.56
C GLY A 591 -0.12 -7.59 -6.17
N ASN A 592 0.22 -6.68 -7.09
CA ASN A 592 1.61 -6.50 -7.51
C ASN A 592 2.32 -5.52 -6.57
N LEU A 593 3.61 -5.76 -6.35
CA LEU A 593 4.55 -4.78 -5.80
C LEU A 593 5.21 -4.03 -6.95
N VAL A 594 4.95 -2.73 -7.11
CA VAL A 594 5.46 -1.91 -8.22
C VAL A 594 6.21 -0.70 -7.67
N SER A 595 7.51 -0.89 -7.44
CA SER A 595 8.33 0.01 -6.64
C SER A 595 9.73 0.15 -7.21
N GLY A 596 10.46 1.20 -6.82
CA GLY A 596 11.87 1.40 -7.16
C GLY A 596 12.17 1.73 -8.63
N ASN A 597 11.16 1.86 -9.51
CA ASN A 597 11.38 2.14 -10.94
C ASN A 597 11.96 3.53 -11.18
N PHE A 598 12.81 3.68 -12.22
CA PHE A 598 13.42 4.95 -12.62
C PHE A 598 12.45 5.95 -13.25
N GLY A 599 11.28 5.50 -13.69
CA GLY A 599 10.15 6.38 -13.99
C GLY A 599 8.97 6.15 -13.05
N SER A 600 7.75 6.04 -13.59
CA SER A 600 6.53 5.87 -12.79
C SER A 600 6.26 4.40 -12.47
N GLY A 601 5.45 4.13 -11.44
CA GLY A 601 5.04 2.76 -11.13
C GLY A 601 4.20 2.14 -12.25
N ILE A 602 3.00 2.68 -12.46
CA ILE A 602 2.03 2.22 -13.48
C ILE A 602 1.63 3.39 -14.37
N ILE A 603 1.65 3.21 -15.69
CA ILE A 603 1.21 4.21 -16.67
C ILE A 603 0.10 3.62 -17.54
N LEU A 604 -1.03 4.31 -17.64
CA LEU A 604 -2.10 4.06 -18.61
C LEU A 604 -2.07 5.22 -19.62
N SER A 605 -1.88 4.92 -20.90
CA SER A 605 -1.65 5.94 -21.91
C SER A 605 -2.44 5.72 -23.19
N GLY A 606 -2.99 6.81 -23.73
CA GLY A 606 -3.69 6.84 -25.00
C GLY A 606 -5.20 6.64 -24.90
N THR A 607 -5.91 7.20 -25.87
CA THR A 607 -7.37 7.34 -25.87
C THR A 607 -8.14 6.02 -25.98
N SER A 608 -7.48 4.93 -26.42
CA SER A 608 -8.08 3.59 -26.45
C SER A 608 -7.74 2.77 -25.20
N THR A 609 -7.09 3.36 -24.20
CA THR A 609 -6.79 2.71 -22.92
C THR A 609 -7.93 2.96 -21.94
N LYS A 610 -8.98 2.12 -22.03
CA LYS A 610 -10.21 2.26 -21.23
C LYS A 610 -10.61 0.98 -20.52
N HIS A 611 -11.45 1.12 -19.50
CA HIS A 611 -11.98 0.01 -18.69
C HIS A 611 -10.89 -0.87 -18.07
N ASN A 612 -9.69 -0.33 -17.87
CA ASN A 612 -8.66 -1.04 -17.12
C ASN A 612 -8.94 -0.91 -15.62
N LEU A 613 -8.64 -1.97 -14.88
CA LEU A 613 -8.81 -2.06 -13.44
C LEU A 613 -7.44 -2.22 -12.79
N VAL A 614 -7.05 -1.24 -11.97
CA VAL A 614 -5.83 -1.30 -11.16
C VAL A 614 -6.25 -1.40 -9.70
N GLN A 615 -6.06 -2.54 -9.04
CA GLN A 615 -6.58 -2.79 -7.69
C GLN A 615 -5.63 -3.64 -6.84
N GLY A 616 -5.63 -3.42 -5.53
CA GLY A 616 -4.89 -4.26 -4.57
C GLY A 616 -3.36 -4.20 -4.69
N ASN A 617 -2.79 -3.22 -5.40
CA ASN A 617 -1.33 -3.13 -5.61
C ASN A 617 -0.63 -2.32 -4.53
N HIS A 618 0.64 -2.64 -4.26
CA HIS A 618 1.57 -1.84 -3.47
C HIS A 618 2.49 -1.07 -4.41
N ILE A 619 2.45 0.26 -4.37
CA ILE A 619 3.10 1.12 -5.37
C ILE A 619 3.94 2.19 -4.67
N GLY A 620 5.27 2.01 -4.76
CA GLY A 620 6.26 2.92 -4.17
C GLY A 620 6.61 2.65 -2.71
N THR A 621 6.14 1.53 -2.16
CA THR A 621 6.52 1.00 -0.83
C THR A 621 7.34 -0.29 -0.96
N ASP A 622 7.87 -0.77 0.14
CA ASP A 622 8.32 -2.15 0.28
C ASP A 622 7.14 -3.15 0.20
N VAL A 623 7.46 -4.45 0.31
CA VAL A 623 6.49 -5.54 0.24
C VAL A 623 5.47 -5.50 1.39
N ASP A 624 5.86 -4.96 2.55
CA ASP A 624 4.99 -4.84 3.72
C ASP A 624 4.10 -3.59 3.68
N GLY A 625 4.42 -2.61 2.85
CA GLY A 625 3.70 -1.34 2.80
C GLY A 625 4.04 -0.41 3.97
N ASP A 626 5.15 -0.68 4.66
CA ASP A 626 5.56 -0.01 5.88
C ASP A 626 6.75 0.95 5.65
N ASP A 627 7.56 0.74 4.61
CA ASP A 627 8.68 1.63 4.27
C ASP A 627 8.64 2.14 2.82
N PRO A 628 9.16 3.36 2.57
CA PRO A 628 9.19 3.92 1.22
C PRO A 628 10.24 3.22 0.34
N LEU A 629 9.79 2.69 -0.80
CA LEU A 629 10.63 2.20 -1.89
C LEU A 629 10.21 2.86 -3.21
N GLY A 630 10.08 4.19 -3.16
CA GLY A 630 9.40 4.99 -4.17
C GLY A 630 9.91 4.81 -5.60
N ASN A 631 8.97 4.85 -6.54
CA ASN A 631 9.29 5.12 -7.93
C ASN A 631 9.86 6.55 -8.06
N GLN A 632 10.74 6.77 -9.04
CA GLN A 632 11.43 8.05 -9.21
C GLN A 632 10.54 9.17 -9.75
N LEU A 633 9.40 8.82 -10.35
CA LEU A 633 8.37 9.76 -10.78
C LEU A 633 7.09 9.54 -9.96
N ASP A 634 5.95 9.37 -10.63
CA ASP A 634 4.65 9.21 -9.98
C ASP A 634 4.35 7.74 -9.67
N GLY A 635 3.42 7.48 -8.75
CA GLY A 635 2.92 6.12 -8.50
C GLY A 635 2.13 5.59 -9.69
N ILE A 636 1.02 6.27 -10.02
CA ILE A 636 0.16 5.95 -11.16
C ILE A 636 -0.01 7.18 -12.06
N VAL A 637 0.02 6.99 -13.39
CA VAL A 637 -0.26 8.03 -14.38
C VAL A 637 -1.40 7.60 -15.31
N LEU A 638 -2.41 8.45 -15.45
CA LEU A 638 -3.45 8.36 -16.48
C LEU A 638 -3.20 9.47 -17.52
N ASP A 639 -2.64 9.11 -18.68
CA ASP A 639 -2.31 10.07 -19.75
C ASP A 639 -3.25 9.88 -20.93
N ASN A 640 -4.23 10.78 -21.06
CA ASN A 640 -5.28 10.72 -22.06
C ASN A 640 -6.00 9.35 -22.11
N ALA A 641 -6.10 8.67 -20.97
CA ALA A 641 -6.71 7.35 -20.82
C ALA A 641 -8.07 7.47 -20.09
N PRO A 642 -9.21 7.33 -20.78
CA PRO A 642 -10.53 7.54 -20.19
C PRO A 642 -11.12 6.25 -19.56
N GLU A 643 -12.15 6.41 -18.72
CA GLU A 643 -13.02 5.30 -18.27
C GLU A 643 -12.28 4.15 -17.55
N ASN A 644 -11.17 4.43 -16.86
CA ASN A 644 -10.44 3.45 -16.06
C ASN A 644 -10.79 3.52 -14.58
N ARG A 645 -10.60 2.41 -13.88
CA ARG A 645 -10.84 2.29 -12.44
C ARG A 645 -9.55 2.03 -11.69
N ILE A 646 -9.25 2.90 -10.73
CA ILE A 646 -8.12 2.78 -9.81
C ILE A 646 -8.67 2.52 -8.40
N GLY A 647 -8.53 1.29 -7.95
CA GLY A 647 -9.02 0.76 -6.68
C GLY A 647 -10.45 0.23 -6.76
N GLY A 648 -11.11 0.07 -5.62
CA GLY A 648 -12.44 -0.52 -5.53
C GLY A 648 -13.11 -0.29 -4.18
N VAL A 649 -14.42 -0.54 -4.11
CA VAL A 649 -15.25 -0.35 -2.90
C VAL A 649 -15.28 -1.57 -1.98
N GLU A 650 -14.84 -2.73 -2.47
CA GLU A 650 -14.74 -3.94 -1.64
C GLU A 650 -13.41 -3.96 -0.91
N GLN A 651 -13.39 -4.56 0.28
CA GLN A 651 -12.18 -4.70 1.09
C GLN A 651 -11.06 -5.38 0.28
N GLY A 652 -9.83 -4.90 0.41
CA GLY A 652 -8.67 -5.44 -0.31
C GLY A 652 -8.52 -4.97 -1.77
N ARG A 653 -9.50 -4.24 -2.33
CA ARG A 653 -9.39 -3.70 -3.71
C ARG A 653 -8.67 -2.35 -3.80
N GLY A 654 -8.44 -1.68 -2.68
CA GLY A 654 -7.66 -0.43 -2.62
C GLY A 654 -6.20 -0.63 -3.03
N ASN A 655 -5.61 0.31 -3.75
CA ASN A 655 -4.16 0.34 -3.93
C ASN A 655 -3.51 1.15 -2.81
N LEU A 656 -2.32 0.72 -2.38
CA LEU A 656 -1.41 1.50 -1.56
C LEU A 656 -0.45 2.28 -2.47
N ILE A 657 -0.55 3.60 -2.49
CA ILE A 657 0.20 4.48 -3.41
C ILE A 657 0.99 5.51 -2.61
N SER A 658 2.22 5.15 -2.24
CA SER A 658 3.01 5.88 -1.25
C SER A 658 4.49 5.92 -1.61
N GLY A 659 5.25 6.81 -0.97
CA GLY A 659 6.70 6.88 -1.09
C GLY A 659 7.26 7.35 -2.44
N ASN A 660 6.42 7.63 -3.44
CA ASN A 660 6.86 8.05 -4.79
C ASN A 660 7.51 9.45 -4.76
N ARG A 661 8.49 9.68 -5.65
CA ARG A 661 9.26 10.95 -5.67
C ARG A 661 8.53 12.12 -6.31
N LEU A 662 7.39 11.88 -6.96
CA LEU A 662 6.48 12.93 -7.43
C LEU A 662 5.10 12.76 -6.79
N THR A 663 4.05 12.66 -7.60
CA THR A 663 2.64 12.56 -7.16
C THR A 663 2.29 11.10 -6.91
N GLY A 664 1.37 10.83 -5.99
CA GLY A 664 0.79 9.49 -5.87
C GLY A 664 0.09 9.06 -7.17
N LEU A 665 -0.93 9.82 -7.59
CA LEU A 665 -1.69 9.58 -8.82
C LEU A 665 -1.80 10.86 -9.67
N ARG A 666 -1.33 10.81 -10.92
CA ARG A 666 -1.40 11.92 -11.88
C ARG A 666 -2.42 11.63 -12.98
N ILE A 667 -3.34 12.57 -13.23
CA ILE A 667 -4.30 12.53 -14.33
C ILE A 667 -3.96 13.65 -15.31
N LEU A 668 -3.65 13.31 -16.56
CA LEU A 668 -3.09 14.23 -17.54
C LEU A 668 -3.91 14.26 -18.83
N GLY A 669 -4.20 15.48 -19.29
CA GLY A 669 -4.80 15.71 -20.60
C GLY A 669 -6.32 15.59 -20.60
N SER A 670 -6.95 16.30 -21.53
CA SER A 670 -8.42 16.32 -21.64
C SER A 670 -9.02 14.97 -22.05
N GLY A 671 -8.21 14.04 -22.58
CA GLY A 671 -8.64 12.68 -22.91
C GLY A 671 -8.71 11.73 -21.72
N ALA A 672 -8.18 12.08 -20.54
CA ALA A 672 -8.23 11.25 -19.35
C ALA A 672 -9.54 11.45 -18.57
N ALA A 673 -10.67 11.36 -19.27
CA ALA A 673 -11.98 11.66 -18.73
C ALA A 673 -12.63 10.45 -18.01
N ASP A 674 -13.57 10.74 -17.12
CA ASP A 674 -14.49 9.74 -16.56
C ASP A 674 -13.80 8.55 -15.87
N ASN A 675 -12.60 8.75 -15.33
CA ASN A 675 -11.93 7.74 -14.50
C ASN A 675 -12.51 7.74 -13.07
N VAL A 676 -12.46 6.58 -12.43
CA VAL A 676 -12.96 6.36 -11.08
C VAL A 676 -11.81 5.93 -10.17
N ILE A 677 -11.54 6.71 -9.12
CA ILE A 677 -10.46 6.49 -8.15
C ILE A 677 -11.10 6.25 -6.78
N GLN A 678 -11.10 5.02 -6.27
CA GLN A 678 -11.87 4.62 -5.09
C GLN A 678 -11.11 3.70 -4.15
N GLY A 679 -11.32 3.87 -2.84
CA GLY A 679 -10.82 2.96 -1.81
C GLY A 679 -9.30 2.87 -1.71
N ASN A 680 -8.55 3.81 -2.28
CA ASN A 680 -7.08 3.77 -2.24
C ASN A 680 -6.53 4.43 -0.98
N GLU A 681 -5.35 3.98 -0.55
CA GLU A 681 -4.53 4.62 0.48
C GLU A 681 -3.35 5.32 -0.20
N ILE A 682 -3.27 6.65 -0.05
CA ILE A 682 -2.33 7.49 -0.80
C ILE A 682 -1.52 8.37 0.16
N GLY A 683 -0.23 8.04 0.30
CA GLY A 683 0.73 8.77 1.13
C GLY A 683 0.85 8.28 2.58
N THR A 684 0.20 7.17 2.93
CA THR A 684 0.30 6.50 4.23
C THR A 684 0.97 5.14 4.13
N ASP A 685 1.24 4.51 5.27
CA ASP A 685 1.45 3.06 5.33
C ASP A 685 0.15 2.29 5.09
N ARG A 686 0.26 0.96 4.95
CA ARG A 686 -0.87 0.05 4.71
C ARG A 686 -1.93 0.01 5.81
N THR A 687 -1.68 0.65 6.95
CA THR A 687 -2.64 0.76 8.06
C THR A 687 -3.38 2.09 8.01
N GLY A 688 -2.92 3.02 7.18
CA GLY A 688 -3.40 4.38 7.13
C GLY A 688 -3.14 5.21 8.39
N THR A 689 -2.19 4.80 9.25
CA THR A 689 -1.93 5.47 10.54
C THR A 689 -0.61 6.24 10.59
N ARG A 690 0.29 5.99 9.64
CA ARG A 690 1.59 6.68 9.54
C ARG A 690 1.82 7.22 8.14
N ALA A 691 2.47 8.38 8.04
CA ALA A 691 2.82 8.97 6.75
C ALA A 691 4.00 8.23 6.07
N ILE A 692 3.78 7.81 4.83
CA ILE A 692 4.80 7.42 3.85
C ILE A 692 4.58 8.28 2.60
N GLY A 693 4.58 9.59 2.80
CA GLY A 693 4.12 10.55 1.80
C GLY A 693 4.79 10.44 0.44
N ASN A 694 4.00 10.58 -0.61
CA ASN A 694 4.54 10.98 -1.92
C ASN A 694 5.16 12.38 -1.80
N ALA A 695 6.20 12.69 -2.56
CA ALA A 695 6.94 13.94 -2.35
C ALA A 695 6.17 15.20 -2.80
N PHE A 696 5.19 15.05 -3.69
CA PHE A 696 4.29 16.11 -4.15
C PHE A 696 2.85 15.78 -3.73
N ASP A 697 1.87 16.06 -4.59
CA ASP A 697 0.46 15.89 -4.26
C ASP A 697 0.08 14.41 -4.13
N GLY A 698 -0.99 14.12 -3.37
CA GLY A 698 -1.58 12.79 -3.37
C GLY A 698 -2.18 12.46 -4.74
N ILE A 699 -3.07 13.32 -5.21
CA ILE A 699 -3.69 13.25 -6.54
C ILE A 699 -3.56 14.60 -7.26
N PHE A 700 -3.00 14.60 -8.48
CA PHE A 700 -2.88 15.79 -9.32
C PHE A 700 -3.60 15.59 -10.66
N ASN A 701 -4.75 16.26 -10.83
CA ASN A 701 -5.48 16.32 -12.10
C ASN A 701 -5.10 17.59 -12.86
N SER A 702 -4.48 17.42 -14.02
CA SER A 702 -4.03 18.47 -14.92
C SER A 702 -4.89 18.52 -16.19
N GLY A 703 -6.08 19.10 -16.05
CA GLY A 703 -6.94 19.43 -17.19
C GLY A 703 -7.90 18.33 -17.64
N ALA A 704 -8.12 17.28 -16.86
CA ALA A 704 -8.98 16.15 -17.22
C ALA A 704 -10.41 16.29 -16.62
N PRO A 705 -11.47 16.13 -17.43
CA PRO A 705 -12.84 16.34 -16.97
C PRO A 705 -13.52 15.06 -16.46
N GLY A 706 -14.63 15.19 -15.72
CA GLY A 706 -15.55 14.08 -15.42
C GLY A 706 -15.04 12.99 -14.46
N ASN A 707 -13.85 13.15 -13.88
CA ASN A 707 -13.28 12.10 -13.02
C ASN A 707 -13.94 12.09 -11.63
N THR A 708 -14.12 10.89 -11.08
CA THR A 708 -14.65 10.67 -9.73
C THR A 708 -13.52 10.23 -8.80
N ILE A 709 -13.21 11.05 -7.80
CA ILE A 709 -12.25 10.76 -6.74
C ILE A 709 -13.05 10.47 -5.46
N GLY A 710 -13.15 9.19 -5.14
CA GLY A 710 -13.95 8.63 -4.07
C GLY A 710 -15.35 8.22 -4.57
N GLY A 711 -16.38 8.45 -3.77
CA GLY A 711 -17.76 8.16 -4.16
C GLY A 711 -18.69 8.07 -2.95
N THR A 712 -19.98 7.85 -3.22
CA THR A 712 -21.00 7.84 -2.16
C THR A 712 -21.31 6.47 -1.57
N ALA A 713 -20.78 5.40 -2.16
CA ALA A 713 -20.92 4.06 -1.61
C ALA A 713 -20.01 3.88 -0.38
N ALA A 714 -20.37 2.98 0.53
CA ALA A 714 -19.50 2.60 1.63
C ALA A 714 -18.12 2.16 1.08
N ASN A 715 -17.04 2.57 1.75
CA ASN A 715 -15.65 2.28 1.38
C ASN A 715 -15.21 2.81 -0.01
N ALA A 716 -16.01 3.65 -0.69
CA ALA A 716 -15.58 4.29 -1.93
C ALA A 716 -14.56 5.41 -1.70
N GLY A 717 -14.53 6.00 -0.51
CA GLY A 717 -13.60 7.05 -0.12
C GLY A 717 -12.14 6.61 -0.20
N ASN A 718 -11.27 7.50 -0.68
CA ASN A 718 -9.83 7.30 -0.57
C ASN A 718 -9.31 7.93 0.73
N LEU A 719 -8.25 7.35 1.28
CA LEU A 719 -7.41 7.97 2.31
C LEU A 719 -6.25 8.69 1.63
N ILE A 720 -6.17 10.01 1.76
CA ILE A 720 -5.19 10.85 1.05
C ILE A 720 -4.49 11.79 2.03
N SER A 721 -3.36 11.31 2.56
CA SER A 721 -2.74 11.88 3.75
C SER A 721 -1.22 11.76 3.71
N GLY A 722 -0.52 12.58 4.49
CA GLY A 722 0.94 12.52 4.63
C GLY A 722 1.75 12.94 3.41
N ASN A 723 1.12 13.37 2.31
CA ASN A 723 1.81 13.75 1.08
C ASN A 723 2.56 15.08 1.24
N GLY A 724 3.65 15.27 0.49
CA GLY A 724 4.51 16.46 0.53
C GLY A 724 3.92 17.72 -0.12
N GLY A 725 2.83 17.56 -0.86
CA GLY A 725 2.06 18.64 -1.49
C GLY A 725 0.65 18.79 -0.91
N VAL A 726 -0.32 19.04 -1.78
CA VAL A 726 -1.75 19.05 -1.48
C VAL A 726 -2.29 17.62 -1.54
N GLY A 727 -3.31 17.28 -0.76
CA GLY A 727 -3.99 15.99 -0.88
C GLY A 727 -4.52 15.75 -2.31
N ILE A 728 -5.40 16.64 -2.77
CA ILE A 728 -5.96 16.61 -4.13
C ILE A 728 -5.82 17.99 -4.78
N GLN A 729 -5.24 18.05 -5.97
CA GLN A 729 -5.23 19.27 -6.78
C GLN A 729 -5.93 19.06 -8.13
N LEU A 730 -6.93 19.92 -8.40
CA LEU A 730 -7.58 20.06 -9.70
C LEU A 730 -7.05 21.32 -10.37
N HIS A 731 -6.31 21.16 -11.45
CA HIS A 731 -5.58 22.22 -12.12
C HIS A 731 -6.09 22.46 -13.54
N SER A 732 -6.11 23.73 -13.95
CA SER A 732 -6.51 24.22 -15.27
C SER A 732 -8.02 24.16 -15.54
N ARG A 733 -8.47 24.97 -16.51
CA ARG A 733 -9.88 25.06 -16.96
C ARG A 733 -10.41 23.75 -17.53
N GLY A 734 -9.53 22.88 -18.00
CA GLY A 734 -9.86 21.54 -18.48
C GLY A 734 -10.36 20.61 -17.38
N ALA A 735 -9.90 20.80 -16.12
CA ALA A 735 -10.38 20.04 -14.98
C ALA A 735 -11.77 20.57 -14.57
N ASN A 736 -12.80 20.02 -15.20
CA ASN A 736 -14.20 20.38 -14.97
C ASN A 736 -15.09 19.14 -14.81
N ALA A 737 -16.26 19.32 -14.19
CA ALA A 737 -17.19 18.22 -13.89
C ALA A 737 -16.58 17.07 -13.07
N ASN A 738 -15.45 17.30 -12.39
CA ASN A 738 -14.87 16.29 -11.50
C ASN A 738 -15.63 16.28 -10.17
N GLN A 739 -15.72 15.10 -9.56
CA GLN A 739 -16.37 14.88 -8.28
C GLN A 739 -15.34 14.39 -7.26
N VAL A 740 -15.25 15.04 -6.10
CA VAL A 740 -14.43 14.63 -4.97
C VAL A 740 -15.37 14.32 -3.81
N GLN A 741 -15.58 13.05 -3.48
CA GLN A 741 -16.65 12.62 -2.57
C GLN A 741 -16.20 11.52 -1.62
N GLY A 742 -16.63 11.59 -0.37
CA GLY A 742 -16.46 10.49 0.59
C GLY A 742 -15.01 10.25 1.06
N ASN A 743 -14.06 11.14 0.76
CA ASN A 743 -12.64 10.91 1.04
C ASN A 743 -12.24 11.36 2.46
N LEU A 744 -11.21 10.71 3.01
CA LEU A 744 -10.47 11.14 4.19
C LEU A 744 -9.18 11.84 3.72
N ILE A 745 -9.01 13.12 4.03
CA ILE A 745 -7.91 13.93 3.50
C ILE A 745 -7.19 14.66 4.63
N GLY A 746 -5.93 14.26 4.87
CA GLY A 746 -5.08 14.79 5.94
C GLY A 746 -5.35 14.19 7.33
N THR A 747 -6.11 13.10 7.39
CA THR A 747 -6.36 12.32 8.61
C THR A 747 -5.79 10.91 8.51
N ASP A 748 -5.83 10.13 9.59
CA ASP A 748 -5.64 8.69 9.57
C ASP A 748 -6.85 7.96 8.95
N ALA A 749 -6.73 6.63 8.76
CA ALA A 749 -7.80 5.77 8.26
C ALA A 749 -9.09 5.82 9.10
N THR A 750 -8.98 6.18 10.38
CA THR A 750 -10.16 6.32 11.27
C THR A 750 -10.85 7.67 11.09
N GLY A 751 -10.20 8.65 10.47
CA GLY A 751 -10.69 10.02 10.36
C GLY A 751 -10.66 10.78 11.68
N THR A 752 -9.89 10.33 12.67
CA THR A 752 -9.87 10.89 14.04
C THR A 752 -8.52 11.45 14.49
N HIS A 753 -7.43 11.15 13.77
CA HIS A 753 -6.10 11.71 14.03
C HIS A 753 -5.53 12.42 12.79
N PRO A 754 -4.69 13.45 12.97
CA PRO A 754 -4.15 14.19 11.84
C PRO A 754 -2.93 13.47 11.25
N ILE A 755 -2.94 13.28 9.94
CA ILE A 755 -1.77 12.90 9.12
C ILE A 755 -1.74 13.89 7.94
N GLY A 756 -1.62 15.18 8.27
CA GLY A 756 -1.79 16.26 7.31
C GLY A 756 -0.89 16.12 6.08
N ASN A 757 -1.43 16.48 4.92
CA ASN A 757 -0.59 16.74 3.74
C ASN A 757 0.21 18.03 4.00
N ALA A 758 1.45 18.14 3.56
CA ALA A 758 2.35 19.23 3.96
C ALA A 758 1.92 20.62 3.48
N HIS A 759 1.00 20.71 2.51
CA HIS A 759 0.32 21.95 2.12
C HIS A 759 -1.14 21.97 2.58
N GLY A 760 -2.07 21.59 1.70
CA GLY A 760 -3.52 21.71 1.93
C GLY A 760 -4.25 20.40 1.64
N GLY A 761 -5.56 20.38 1.89
CA GLY A 761 -6.41 19.23 1.62
C GLY A 761 -6.78 19.13 0.14
N VAL A 762 -7.58 20.08 -0.35
CA VAL A 762 -8.09 20.13 -1.73
C VAL A 762 -7.84 21.50 -2.35
N PHE A 763 -7.22 21.55 -3.53
CA PHE A 763 -6.93 22.79 -4.24
C PHE A 763 -7.49 22.81 -5.67
N LEU A 764 -8.42 23.73 -5.93
CA LEU A 764 -8.96 24.03 -7.26
C LEU A 764 -8.25 25.25 -7.81
N ASN A 765 -7.30 25.01 -8.73
CA ASN A 765 -6.47 26.05 -9.34
C ASN A 765 -6.89 26.28 -10.78
N ASN A 766 -7.63 27.36 -11.04
CA ASN A 766 -8.22 27.66 -12.35
C ASN A 766 -9.17 26.57 -12.88
N ALA A 767 -9.63 25.66 -12.01
CA ALA A 767 -10.55 24.57 -12.32
C ALA A 767 -12.01 25.01 -12.11
N ARG A 768 -12.92 24.63 -13.01
CA ARG A 768 -14.31 25.13 -13.04
C ARG A 768 -15.33 24.01 -12.97
N GLY A 769 -16.52 24.28 -12.41
CA GLY A 769 -17.62 23.33 -12.49
C GLY A 769 -17.37 21.98 -11.80
N ASN A 770 -16.54 21.93 -10.76
CA ASN A 770 -16.26 20.71 -10.00
C ASN A 770 -17.06 20.67 -8.69
N THR A 771 -17.31 19.47 -8.18
CA THR A 771 -18.05 19.25 -6.93
C THR A 771 -17.14 18.63 -5.88
N ILE A 772 -16.99 19.31 -4.75
CA ILE A 772 -16.30 18.82 -3.55
C ILE A 772 -17.36 18.53 -2.49
N GLY A 773 -17.58 17.25 -2.23
CA GLY A 773 -18.60 16.72 -1.33
C GLY A 773 -19.93 16.45 -2.04
N GLY A 774 -21.04 16.53 -1.31
CA GLY A 774 -22.37 16.26 -1.82
C GLY A 774 -23.44 16.35 -0.75
N THR A 775 -24.69 16.03 -1.11
CA THR A 775 -25.85 16.13 -0.21
C THR A 775 -26.14 14.86 0.58
N SER A 776 -25.53 13.73 0.20
CA SER A 776 -25.65 12.46 0.93
C SER A 776 -24.54 12.30 1.97
N GLN A 777 -24.76 11.49 3.01
CA GLN A 777 -23.73 11.21 4.02
C GLN A 777 -22.50 10.52 3.42
N GLY A 778 -22.68 9.62 2.45
CA GLY A 778 -21.57 8.97 1.76
C GLY A 778 -20.73 9.92 0.90
N ALA A 779 -21.27 11.08 0.48
CA ALA A 779 -20.53 12.05 -0.31
C ALA A 779 -19.58 12.93 0.52
N ARG A 780 -19.70 12.94 1.85
CA ARG A 780 -18.97 13.88 2.71
C ARG A 780 -17.48 13.58 2.74
N ASN A 781 -16.65 14.56 2.38
CA ASN A 781 -15.22 14.45 2.64
C ASN A 781 -14.90 14.94 4.06
N VAL A 782 -13.92 14.31 4.69
CA VAL A 782 -13.22 14.86 5.87
C VAL A 782 -11.92 15.48 5.39
N ILE A 783 -11.75 16.78 5.60
CA ILE A 783 -10.62 17.55 5.07
C ILE A 783 -9.99 18.34 6.21
N SER A 784 -9.01 17.73 6.85
CA SER A 784 -8.58 18.11 8.19
C SER A 784 -7.09 17.84 8.42
N GLY A 785 -6.50 18.45 9.45
CA GLY A 785 -5.11 18.23 9.85
C GLY A 785 -4.06 18.83 8.91
N ASN A 786 -4.45 19.57 7.87
CA ASN A 786 -3.51 20.13 6.90
C ASN A 786 -2.96 21.49 7.40
N PRO A 787 -1.65 21.75 7.33
CA PRO A 787 -1.01 22.93 7.91
C PRO A 787 -1.28 24.22 7.12
N LEU A 788 -1.94 24.17 5.96
CA LEU A 788 -2.43 25.35 5.23
C LEU A 788 -3.97 25.33 5.14
N VAL A 789 -4.51 25.21 3.93
CA VAL A 789 -5.95 25.34 3.68
C VAL A 789 -6.58 23.95 3.55
N GLY A 790 -7.72 23.73 4.20
CA GLY A 790 -8.56 22.55 3.97
C GLY A 790 -9.02 22.50 2.51
N VAL A 791 -9.85 23.46 2.10
CA VAL A 791 -10.29 23.61 0.70
C VAL A 791 -9.92 24.99 0.15
N GLN A 792 -9.19 25.02 -0.96
CA GLN A 792 -8.76 26.25 -1.62
C GLN A 792 -9.33 26.35 -3.04
N LEU A 793 -9.94 27.48 -3.37
CA LEU A 793 -10.32 27.84 -4.74
C LEU A 793 -9.53 29.09 -5.13
N ALA A 794 -8.72 29.01 -6.19
CA ALA A 794 -7.94 30.16 -6.65
C ALA A 794 -7.88 30.29 -8.17
N GLY A 795 -7.75 31.54 -8.62
CA GLY A 795 -7.63 31.89 -10.04
C GLY A 795 -8.94 32.40 -10.63
N ARG A 796 -8.82 33.35 -11.57
CA ARG A 796 -9.98 34.07 -12.16
C ARG A 796 -10.99 33.15 -12.87
N THR A 797 -10.54 31.98 -13.30
CA THR A 797 -11.36 31.01 -14.04
C THR A 797 -11.94 29.90 -13.18
N ALA A 798 -11.65 29.90 -11.87
CA ALA A 798 -12.12 28.87 -10.94
C ALA A 798 -13.59 29.07 -10.53
N THR A 799 -14.51 29.11 -11.50
CA THR A 799 -15.93 29.46 -11.32
C THR A 799 -16.86 28.26 -11.41
N GLY A 800 -18.07 28.35 -10.88
CA GLY A 800 -19.10 27.31 -10.98
C GLY A 800 -18.80 26.05 -10.17
N ASN A 801 -17.78 26.07 -9.31
CA ASN A 801 -17.49 24.96 -8.42
C ASN A 801 -18.46 24.93 -7.24
N VAL A 802 -18.75 23.75 -6.74
CA VAL A 802 -19.64 23.50 -5.61
C VAL A 802 -18.84 22.83 -4.50
N VAL A 803 -18.80 23.44 -3.32
CA VAL A 803 -18.23 22.85 -2.10
C VAL A 803 -19.38 22.68 -1.12
N GLN A 804 -19.84 21.46 -0.86
CA GLN A 804 -21.03 21.21 -0.04
C GLN A 804 -20.93 19.91 0.77
N GLY A 805 -21.54 19.87 1.94
CA GLY A 805 -21.62 18.68 2.80
C GLY A 805 -20.28 18.18 3.33
N ASN A 806 -19.21 18.98 3.35
CA ASN A 806 -17.90 18.55 3.83
C ASN A 806 -17.72 18.77 5.34
N LEU A 807 -16.86 17.95 5.95
CA LEU A 807 -16.32 18.15 7.29
C LEU A 807 -14.91 18.73 7.14
N ILE A 808 -14.68 19.97 7.57
CA ILE A 808 -13.44 20.71 7.33
C ILE A 808 -12.88 21.25 8.65
N GLY A 809 -11.71 20.74 9.05
CA GLY A 809 -11.07 21.06 10.33
C GLY A 809 -11.59 20.23 11.52
N THR A 810 -12.47 19.27 11.25
CA THR A 810 -13.08 18.37 12.24
C THR A 810 -12.68 16.92 12.02
N ASP A 811 -12.93 16.05 13.00
CA ASP A 811 -12.92 14.60 12.78
C ASP A 811 -14.14 14.12 11.97
N ILE A 812 -14.19 12.83 11.66
CA ILE A 812 -15.29 12.17 10.93
C ILE A 812 -16.66 12.32 11.61
N GLN A 813 -16.70 12.63 12.90
CA GLN A 813 -17.93 12.90 13.65
C GLN A 813 -18.31 14.39 13.69
N GLY A 814 -17.51 15.26 13.07
CA GLY A 814 -17.73 16.70 13.07
C GLY A 814 -17.21 17.42 14.32
N VAL A 815 -16.38 16.77 15.14
CA VAL A 815 -15.79 17.37 16.35
C VAL A 815 -14.52 18.14 15.98
N PRO A 816 -14.34 19.41 16.41
CA PRO A 816 -13.22 20.27 16.01
C PRO A 816 -11.90 19.91 16.72
N ARG A 817 -11.30 18.78 16.36
CA ARG A 817 -10.02 18.29 16.92
C ARG A 817 -8.85 18.33 15.94
N LEU A 818 -9.12 18.51 14.65
CA LEU A 818 -8.18 18.27 13.56
C LEU A 818 -8.07 19.50 12.65
N GLY A 819 -7.90 20.68 13.24
CA GLY A 819 -7.91 21.93 12.52
C GLY A 819 -6.92 21.99 11.36
N ASN A 820 -7.35 22.55 10.23
CA ASN A 820 -6.40 23.11 9.26
C ASN A 820 -5.96 24.50 9.72
N THR A 821 -5.02 25.15 9.03
CA THR A 821 -4.75 26.58 9.31
C THR A 821 -5.91 27.46 8.88
N VAL A 822 -6.42 27.25 7.68
CA VAL A 822 -7.66 27.86 7.19
C VAL A 822 -8.59 26.75 6.72
N GLY A 823 -9.86 26.80 7.09
CA GLY A 823 -10.84 25.80 6.64
C GLY A 823 -11.08 25.91 5.13
N LEU A 824 -11.63 27.04 4.70
CA LEU A 824 -11.94 27.33 3.30
C LEU A 824 -11.33 28.66 2.84
N PHE A 825 -10.64 28.66 1.71
CA PHE A 825 -10.07 29.88 1.11
C PHE A 825 -10.58 30.14 -0.31
N LEU A 826 -11.10 31.34 -0.55
CA LEU A 826 -11.59 31.82 -1.86
C LEU A 826 -10.69 32.95 -2.38
N GLY A 827 -9.69 32.61 -3.20
CA GLY A 827 -8.69 33.54 -3.72
C GLY A 827 -9.04 34.11 -5.09
N GLY A 828 -9.70 35.27 -5.12
CA GLY A 828 -9.92 36.03 -6.37
C GLY A 828 -10.83 35.32 -7.39
N THR A 829 -11.79 34.53 -6.90
CA THR A 829 -12.74 33.77 -7.70
C THR A 829 -14.19 34.23 -7.47
N THR A 830 -15.09 33.98 -8.42
CA THR A 830 -16.52 34.36 -8.36
C THR A 830 -17.42 33.23 -8.87
N GLY A 831 -18.71 33.27 -8.53
CA GLY A 831 -19.70 32.32 -9.06
C GLY A 831 -19.51 30.87 -8.59
N ASN A 832 -18.98 30.65 -7.39
CA ASN A 832 -18.90 29.32 -6.76
C ASN A 832 -19.95 29.20 -5.65
N THR A 833 -20.42 27.98 -5.42
CA THR A 833 -21.40 27.65 -4.39
C THR A 833 -20.68 27.02 -3.20
N ILE A 834 -20.85 27.62 -2.01
CA ILE A 834 -20.26 27.13 -0.77
C ILE A 834 -21.40 26.82 0.22
N GLY A 835 -21.66 25.54 0.43
CA GLY A 835 -22.76 25.06 1.28
C GLY A 835 -24.12 25.05 0.57
N GLY A 836 -25.17 24.71 1.32
CA GLY A 836 -26.55 24.62 0.83
C GLY A 836 -27.53 24.82 1.98
N SER A 837 -28.46 23.87 2.16
CA SER A 837 -29.30 23.80 3.37
C SER A 837 -29.33 22.37 3.90
N GLY A 838 -29.14 22.19 5.20
CA GLY A 838 -29.27 20.88 5.85
C GLY A 838 -28.08 19.96 5.52
N PRO A 839 -28.28 18.75 4.96
CA PRO A 839 -27.19 17.82 4.64
C PRO A 839 -26.14 18.35 3.66
N ALA A 840 -26.45 19.41 2.92
CA ALA A 840 -25.55 20.10 1.99
C ALA A 840 -24.62 21.12 2.69
N ASP A 841 -24.80 21.39 3.98
CA ASP A 841 -23.98 22.37 4.69
C ASP A 841 -22.58 21.83 4.98
N ASN A 842 -21.58 22.67 4.75
CA ASN A 842 -20.22 22.36 5.18
C ASN A 842 -20.10 22.63 6.69
N THR A 843 -19.60 21.66 7.43
CA THR A 843 -19.15 21.88 8.81
C THR A 843 -17.71 22.34 8.76
N VAL A 844 -17.48 23.64 8.91
CA VAL A 844 -16.14 24.23 8.93
C VAL A 844 -15.85 24.76 10.33
N ARG A 845 -15.07 24.00 11.10
CA ARG A 845 -14.81 24.28 12.53
C ARG A 845 -13.44 23.80 12.95
N GLY A 846 -12.86 24.49 13.93
CA GLY A 846 -11.63 24.04 14.60
C GLY A 846 -10.35 24.44 13.87
N ASN A 847 -10.44 25.26 12.83
CA ASN A 847 -9.28 25.73 12.08
C ASN A 847 -8.51 26.81 12.88
N THR A 848 -7.18 26.85 12.75
CA THR A 848 -6.32 27.60 13.68
C THR A 848 -6.24 29.11 13.41
N GLN A 849 -6.61 29.58 12.21
CA GLN A 849 -6.70 31.00 11.88
C GLN A 849 -8.09 31.44 11.47
N ALA A 850 -8.63 30.88 10.38
CA ALA A 850 -9.93 31.28 9.85
C ALA A 850 -10.74 30.07 9.37
N GLU A 851 -12.02 30.06 9.70
CA GLU A 851 -12.94 29.05 9.15
C GLU A 851 -13.15 29.28 7.65
N VAL A 852 -13.42 30.54 7.24
CA VAL A 852 -13.54 30.95 5.84
C VAL A 852 -12.79 32.25 5.59
N ALA A 853 -11.98 32.31 4.52
CA ALA A 853 -11.20 33.49 4.13
C ALA A 853 -11.35 33.85 2.64
N THR A 854 -11.35 35.15 2.32
CA THR A 854 -11.52 35.69 0.94
C THR A 854 -10.40 36.62 0.47
N LYS A 855 -9.49 37.02 1.37
CA LYS A 855 -8.32 37.86 1.06
C LYS A 855 -7.05 37.02 1.03
N PRO A 856 -6.08 37.30 0.13
CA PRO A 856 -4.79 36.60 0.12
C PRO A 856 -4.20 36.60 1.53
N ILE A 857 -3.90 35.41 2.04
CA ILE A 857 -3.15 35.25 3.28
C ILE A 857 -1.79 35.92 3.03
N PRO A 858 -1.33 36.87 3.87
CA PRO A 858 0.04 37.32 3.79
C PRO A 858 0.92 36.09 3.95
N VAL A 859 1.55 35.66 2.86
CA VAL A 859 2.63 34.69 2.95
C VAL A 859 3.64 35.38 3.85
N ALA A 860 3.81 34.89 5.07
CA ALA A 860 4.90 35.32 5.91
C ALA A 860 6.17 34.99 5.11
N ARG A 861 6.71 35.98 4.40
CA ARG A 861 8.14 35.97 4.08
C ARG A 861 8.80 35.73 5.42
N SER A 862 9.62 34.69 5.47
CA SER A 862 10.54 34.45 6.57
C SER A 862 11.38 35.72 6.79
N ALA A 863 10.86 36.60 7.63
CA ALA A 863 11.51 37.76 8.19
C ALA A 863 11.38 37.52 9.69
N GLY A 864 12.53 37.20 10.30
CA GLY A 864 12.59 36.89 11.71
C GLY A 864 11.98 38.01 12.54
N THR A 865 11.12 37.64 13.47
CA THR A 865 11.30 37.81 14.93
C THR A 865 9.97 37.53 15.64
N GLY A 866 10.00 36.69 16.67
CA GLY A 866 9.03 36.76 17.77
C GLY A 866 7.87 35.74 17.79
N ARG A 867 8.18 34.55 18.35
CA ARG A 867 7.30 33.60 19.07
C ARG A 867 6.35 32.69 18.26
N ARG A 868 6.89 31.52 17.90
CA ARG A 868 6.18 30.31 17.48
C ARG A 868 5.56 29.60 18.70
N GLN A 869 4.33 29.09 18.57
CA GLN A 869 3.91 27.90 19.34
C GLN A 869 4.53 26.68 18.65
N ALA A 870 5.22 25.87 19.42
CA ALA A 870 6.12 24.82 18.95
C ALA A 870 5.36 23.52 18.64
N HIS A 871 5.39 23.10 17.38
CA HIS A 871 5.35 21.69 17.02
C HIS A 871 6.78 21.15 17.20
N ALA A 872 6.97 20.05 17.92
CA ALA A 872 8.30 19.58 18.33
C ALA A 872 9.11 19.07 17.12
N THR A 873 9.95 19.94 16.56
CA THR A 873 10.95 19.62 15.53
C THR A 873 12.33 19.55 16.17
N GLY A 874 13.23 18.71 15.67
CA GLY A 874 14.63 18.69 16.11
C GLY A 874 15.41 19.97 15.73
N PRO A 875 16.68 20.08 16.15
CA PRO A 875 17.47 21.28 15.95
C PRO A 875 17.72 21.52 14.46
N SER A 876 17.94 22.76 14.04
CA SER A 876 18.33 23.13 12.67
C SER A 876 19.61 23.97 12.68
N ILE A 877 20.39 23.95 11.59
CA ILE A 877 21.59 24.79 11.47
C ILE A 877 21.19 26.21 11.07
N THR A 878 21.51 27.18 11.90
CA THR A 878 21.18 28.60 11.69
C THR A 878 22.33 29.41 11.11
N GLY A 879 23.55 28.87 11.13
CA GLY A 879 24.70 29.50 10.49
C GLY A 879 25.97 28.66 10.56
N ILE A 880 26.85 28.85 9.58
CA ILE A 880 28.19 28.27 9.54
C ILE A 880 29.18 29.41 9.31
N THR A 881 30.06 29.66 10.27
CA THR A 881 31.12 30.67 10.19
C THR A 881 32.47 30.00 9.96
N LYS A 882 33.28 30.58 9.07
CA LYS A 882 34.64 30.12 8.76
C LYS A 882 35.63 30.96 9.55
N ASN A 883 36.56 30.32 10.24
CA ASN A 883 37.67 31.00 10.90
C ASN A 883 38.93 30.82 10.06
N LEU A 884 39.42 31.92 9.50
CA LEU A 884 40.60 31.94 8.66
C LEU A 884 41.82 32.47 9.44
N ASN A 885 42.99 31.87 9.23
CA ASN A 885 44.27 32.47 9.60
C ASN A 885 45.00 32.83 8.30
N GLY A 886 44.96 34.11 7.92
CA GLY A 886 45.31 34.52 6.56
C GLY A 886 44.36 33.90 5.53
N SER A 887 44.89 33.15 4.57
CA SER A 887 44.11 32.44 3.54
C SER A 887 43.80 30.97 3.88
N GLU A 888 44.11 30.51 5.09
CA GLU A 888 43.91 29.12 5.50
C GLU A 888 42.66 28.97 6.36
N LEU A 889 41.79 28.00 6.04
CA LEU A 889 40.70 27.62 6.93
C LEU A 889 41.29 26.79 8.09
N THR A 890 41.11 27.28 9.32
CA THR A 890 41.61 26.63 10.54
C THR A 890 40.50 25.97 11.35
N SER A 891 39.31 26.57 11.37
CA SER A 891 38.13 26.00 12.04
C SER A 891 36.82 26.47 11.43
N LEU A 892 35.74 25.75 11.71
CA LEU A 892 34.35 26.10 11.40
C LEU A 892 33.55 26.23 12.69
N VAL A 893 32.67 27.22 12.78
CA VAL A 893 31.69 27.34 13.86
C VAL A 893 30.30 27.10 13.29
N VAL A 894 29.63 26.05 13.77
CA VAL A 894 28.27 25.67 13.36
C VAL A 894 27.31 26.10 14.46
N LYS A 895 26.33 26.94 14.13
CA LYS A 895 25.28 27.39 15.07
C LYS A 895 23.99 26.62 14.85
N PHE A 896 23.35 26.23 15.94
CA PHE A 896 22.07 25.52 15.96
C PHE A 896 20.94 26.40 16.48
N SER A 897 19.70 26.11 16.06
CA SER A 897 18.48 26.85 16.44
C SER A 897 18.08 26.70 17.90
N GLU A 898 18.58 25.67 18.57
CA GLU A 898 18.28 25.32 19.96
C GLU A 898 19.47 24.53 20.58
N PRO A 899 19.49 24.34 21.91
CA PRO A 899 20.50 23.51 22.54
C PRO A 899 20.47 22.06 22.04
N VAL A 900 21.64 21.54 21.69
CA VAL A 900 21.84 20.15 21.24
C VAL A 900 22.49 19.30 22.33
N ASP A 901 22.28 17.99 22.26
CA ASP A 901 22.97 17.03 23.14
C ASP A 901 24.48 17.17 22.97
N ARG A 902 25.16 17.52 24.07
CA ARG A 902 26.61 17.77 24.10
C ARG A 902 27.41 16.55 23.64
N SER A 903 27.01 15.35 24.04
CA SER A 903 27.75 14.11 23.72
C SER A 903 27.75 13.85 22.21
N ARG A 904 26.64 14.15 21.54
CA ARG A 904 26.48 14.02 20.09
C ARG A 904 27.12 15.17 19.34
N ALA A 905 27.06 16.37 19.90
CA ALA A 905 27.63 17.59 19.33
C ALA A 905 29.16 17.60 19.32
N GLU A 906 29.79 16.98 20.32
CA GLU A 906 31.25 16.86 20.47
C GLU A 906 31.81 15.58 19.82
N ASP A 907 30.95 14.68 19.31
CA ASP A 907 31.37 13.53 18.50
C ASP A 907 31.78 13.98 17.08
N ILE A 908 33.07 13.93 16.79
CA ILE A 908 33.62 14.29 15.48
C ILE A 908 33.07 13.42 14.33
N GLY A 909 32.57 12.20 14.62
CA GLY A 909 31.99 11.30 13.63
C GLY A 909 30.73 11.84 12.96
N ASN A 910 30.08 12.83 13.58
CA ASN A 910 28.89 13.50 13.04
C ASN A 910 29.18 14.58 12.00
N TYR A 911 30.45 14.89 11.75
CA TYR A 911 30.88 15.92 10.83
C TYR A 911 31.79 15.35 9.75
N ARG A 912 31.55 15.73 8.49
CA ARG A 912 32.42 15.36 7.37
C ARG A 912 32.75 16.56 6.52
N LEU A 913 34.03 16.75 6.24
CA LEU A 913 34.52 17.72 5.27
C LEU A 913 35.22 16.98 4.13
N ARG A 914 34.95 17.41 2.88
CA ARG A 914 35.54 16.83 1.68
C ARG A 914 35.97 17.90 0.69
N LEU A 915 37.10 17.68 0.02
CA LEU A 915 37.48 18.37 -1.21
C LEU A 915 36.98 17.55 -2.41
N PRO A 916 36.61 18.20 -3.53
CA PRO A 916 36.19 17.50 -4.72
C PRO A 916 37.32 16.64 -5.27
N GLY A 917 36.96 15.54 -5.94
CA GLY A 917 37.90 14.67 -6.64
C GLY A 917 38.49 15.32 -7.89
N ARG A 918 39.33 14.57 -8.62
CA ARG A 918 39.99 15.07 -9.85
C ARG A 918 39.00 15.43 -10.95
N ASP A 919 37.80 14.86 -10.93
CA ASP A 919 36.67 15.13 -11.82
C ASP A 919 35.83 16.36 -11.39
N HIS A 920 36.27 17.09 -10.36
CA HIS A 920 35.55 18.20 -9.74
C HIS A 920 34.20 17.81 -9.08
N SER A 921 33.93 16.51 -8.88
CA SER A 921 32.72 16.02 -8.22
C SER A 921 32.97 15.62 -6.76
N PHE A 922 31.90 15.50 -5.98
CA PHE A 922 31.93 14.99 -4.60
C PHE A 922 31.48 13.52 -4.50
N SER A 923 31.59 12.77 -5.60
CA SER A 923 31.23 11.35 -5.64
C SER A 923 32.06 10.53 -4.64
N ALA A 924 31.49 9.43 -4.13
CA ALA A 924 32.04 8.71 -2.98
C ALA A 924 33.42 8.07 -3.21
N ASN A 925 33.85 7.90 -4.46
CA ASN A 925 35.04 7.13 -4.81
C ASN A 925 36.31 7.99 -5.01
N ASP A 926 36.19 9.29 -5.29
CA ASP A 926 37.34 10.15 -5.63
C ASP A 926 37.49 11.42 -4.76
N ALA A 927 36.54 11.72 -3.86
CA ALA A 927 36.61 12.90 -3.00
C ALA A 927 37.62 12.74 -1.84
N ILE A 928 38.43 13.78 -1.59
CA ILE A 928 39.49 13.75 -0.56
C ILE A 928 38.90 14.18 0.80
N ALA A 929 38.99 13.31 1.82
CA ALA A 929 38.52 13.61 3.17
C ALA A 929 39.45 14.61 3.89
N VAL A 930 38.85 15.60 4.55
CA VAL A 930 39.55 16.57 5.40
C VAL A 930 39.36 16.15 6.87
N PRO A 931 40.42 15.78 7.60
CA PRO A 931 40.28 15.34 8.98
C PRO A 931 39.93 16.50 9.93
N VAL A 932 38.94 16.27 10.79
CA VAL A 932 38.58 17.14 11.92
C VAL A 932 39.30 16.63 13.16
N ARG A 933 40.06 17.50 13.85
CA ARG A 933 40.82 17.16 15.06
C ARG A 933 39.93 17.09 16.30
N SER A 934 38.99 18.02 16.41
CA SER A 934 38.08 18.11 17.56
C SER A 934 36.81 18.87 17.22
N ALA A 935 35.75 18.55 17.96
CA ALA A 935 34.50 19.30 18.01
C ALA A 935 34.28 19.74 19.48
N SER A 936 33.97 21.01 19.70
CA SER A 936 33.71 21.53 21.05
C SER A 936 32.39 22.29 21.07
N TYR A 937 31.48 21.90 21.97
CA TYR A 937 30.15 22.49 22.07
C TYR A 937 30.09 23.58 23.14
N ASN A 938 29.67 24.78 22.72
CA ASN A 938 29.39 25.90 23.59
C ASN A 938 27.87 26.08 23.75
N ALA A 939 27.37 25.73 24.93
CA ALA A 939 25.95 25.79 25.26
C ALA A 939 25.40 27.22 25.34
N SER A 940 26.21 28.23 25.69
CA SER A 940 25.74 29.63 25.79
C SER A 940 25.49 30.27 24.43
N THR A 941 26.13 29.75 23.38
CA THR A 941 26.00 30.24 21.99
C THR A 941 25.35 29.22 21.05
N THR A 942 24.86 28.09 21.60
CA THR A 942 24.30 26.95 20.86
C THR A 942 25.10 26.57 19.62
N SER A 943 26.44 26.51 19.78
CA SER A 943 27.35 26.34 18.64
C SER A 943 28.45 25.33 18.88
N VAL A 944 28.85 24.63 17.82
CA VAL A 944 29.99 23.71 17.81
C VAL A 944 31.13 24.30 17.00
N THR A 945 32.31 24.35 17.60
CA THR A 945 33.55 24.71 16.91
C THR A 945 34.29 23.45 16.47
N LEU A 946 34.46 23.27 15.17
CA LEU A 946 35.22 22.19 14.55
C LEU A 946 36.63 22.69 14.22
N THR A 947 37.66 22.12 14.86
CA THR A 947 39.06 22.46 14.58
C THR A 947 39.63 21.46 13.59
N LEU A 948 40.22 21.93 12.48
CA LEU A 948 40.80 21.04 11.47
C LEU A 948 42.15 20.50 11.96
N ALA A 949 42.47 19.26 11.59
CA ALA A 949 43.76 18.65 11.95
C ALA A 949 44.93 19.30 11.21
N THR A 950 44.68 19.81 10.01
CA THR A 950 45.64 20.57 9.21
C THR A 950 44.89 21.76 8.58
N PRO A 951 45.42 22.99 8.68
CA PRO A 951 44.82 24.15 8.02
C PRO A 951 44.68 23.90 6.50
N LEU A 952 43.53 24.26 5.94
CA LEU A 952 43.24 24.04 4.53
C LEU A 952 43.58 25.27 3.68
N ARG A 953 44.56 25.11 2.78
CA ARG A 953 44.81 26.00 1.64
C ARG A 953 44.10 25.47 0.40
N SER A 954 42.79 25.69 0.27
CA SER A 954 42.06 25.35 -0.97
C SER A 954 41.43 26.62 -1.54
N SER A 955 41.63 26.88 -2.84
CA SER A 955 40.93 27.91 -3.61
C SER A 955 39.57 27.42 -4.16
N GLY A 956 39.24 26.15 -3.94
CA GLY A 956 38.04 25.48 -4.46
C GLY A 956 36.93 25.25 -3.43
N PRO A 957 35.77 24.73 -3.87
CA PRO A 957 34.65 24.42 -2.99
C PRO A 957 34.99 23.28 -2.02
N VAL A 958 34.60 23.40 -0.76
CA VAL A 958 34.66 22.35 0.26
C VAL A 958 33.25 21.89 0.57
N GLN A 959 32.96 20.60 0.48
CA GLN A 959 31.68 20.06 0.93
C GLN A 959 31.74 19.78 2.44
N PHE A 960 30.79 20.36 3.17
CA PHE A 960 30.60 20.14 4.60
C PHE A 960 29.27 19.43 4.83
N ARG A 961 29.28 18.37 5.66
CA ARG A 961 28.09 17.62 6.05
C ARG A 961 28.01 17.48 7.56
N VAL A 962 26.80 17.66 8.09
CA VAL A 962 26.44 17.37 9.49
C VAL A 962 25.36 16.28 9.51
N SER A 963 25.57 15.25 10.32
CA SER A 963 24.67 14.10 10.43
C SER A 963 23.47 14.37 11.33
N GLY A 964 22.26 14.03 10.88
CA GLY A 964 21.04 13.94 11.69
C GLY A 964 20.45 12.53 11.73
N GLN A 965 21.24 11.52 11.41
CA GLN A 965 20.73 10.14 11.33
C GLN A 965 20.29 9.61 12.70
N PRO A 966 19.14 8.88 12.79
CA PRO A 966 18.72 8.25 14.03
C PRO A 966 19.81 7.33 14.61
N GLY A 967 19.99 7.35 15.93
CA GLY A 967 20.97 6.53 16.65
C GLY A 967 22.33 7.21 16.87
N ARG A 968 22.87 7.97 15.90
CA ARG A 968 24.22 8.59 16.01
C ARG A 968 24.33 10.08 15.67
N GLY A 969 23.38 10.67 14.95
CA GLY A 969 23.41 12.07 14.52
C GLY A 969 23.15 13.11 15.62
N ILE A 970 23.27 14.38 15.26
CA ILE A 970 22.98 15.53 16.13
C ILE A 970 21.49 15.54 16.48
N ALA A 971 21.17 15.75 17.76
CA ALA A 971 19.80 15.83 18.26
C ALA A 971 19.69 16.91 19.34
N ASN A 972 18.47 17.41 19.57
CA ASN A 972 18.20 18.25 20.73
C ASN A 972 18.14 17.42 22.01
N LEU A 973 17.99 18.10 23.15
CA LEU A 973 17.93 17.45 24.46
C LEU A 973 16.69 16.53 24.63
N ALA A 974 15.68 16.66 23.77
CA ALA A 974 14.50 15.80 23.72
C ALA A 974 14.69 14.57 22.80
N GLY A 975 15.88 14.39 22.20
CA GLY A 975 16.19 13.26 21.33
C GLY A 975 15.69 13.41 19.88
N HIS A 976 15.14 14.56 19.50
CA HIS A 976 14.75 14.84 18.12
C HIS A 976 15.96 15.25 17.29
N TYR A 977 16.19 14.53 16.18
CA TYR A 977 17.38 14.68 15.36
C TYR A 977 17.36 15.92 14.45
N LEU A 978 18.55 16.34 14.03
CA LEU A 978 18.80 17.49 13.17
C LEU A 978 17.88 17.48 11.94
N VAL A 979 17.20 18.60 11.72
CA VAL A 979 16.31 18.81 10.57
C VAL A 979 17.12 19.48 9.46
N GLY A 980 17.37 18.74 8.37
CA GLY A 980 18.17 19.20 7.23
C GLY A 980 17.34 19.77 6.07
N SER A 981 17.95 20.63 5.25
CA SER A 981 17.36 21.23 4.04
C SER A 981 17.99 20.70 2.73
N GLY A 982 18.61 19.52 2.74
CA GLY A 982 19.40 19.01 1.62
C GLY A 982 18.55 18.46 0.47
N GLN A 983 18.73 19.04 -0.73
CA GLN A 983 18.30 18.48 -2.00
C GLN A 983 19.05 17.16 -2.27
N GLY A 984 18.43 16.02 -1.98
CA GLY A 984 18.90 14.68 -2.34
C GLY A 984 19.86 14.00 -1.34
N GLN A 985 19.48 12.79 -0.91
CA GLN A 985 20.16 11.82 -0.02
C GLN A 985 20.01 12.04 1.51
N ALA A 986 19.44 11.02 2.18
CA ALA A 986 19.18 10.84 3.62
C ALA A 986 18.52 12.04 4.35
N LYS A 987 17.22 11.93 4.64
CA LYS A 987 16.30 12.99 5.12
C LYS A 987 16.69 13.79 6.38
N ASN A 988 17.83 13.56 7.03
CA ASN A 988 18.21 14.29 8.25
C ASN A 988 19.60 14.94 8.20
N ASP A 989 20.34 14.85 7.10
CA ASP A 989 21.68 15.44 7.03
C ASP A 989 21.66 16.83 6.40
N VAL A 990 22.46 17.75 6.93
CA VAL A 990 22.69 19.06 6.31
C VAL A 990 23.97 18.98 5.50
N ILE A 991 23.88 19.20 4.19
CA ILE A 991 25.02 19.30 3.27
C ILE A 991 25.13 20.75 2.79
N SER A 992 26.33 21.32 2.86
CA SER A 992 26.64 22.68 2.41
C SER A 992 27.94 22.70 1.61
N ILE A 993 27.99 23.52 0.55
CA ILE A 993 29.21 23.76 -0.23
C ILE A 993 29.79 25.11 0.19
N LEU A 994 30.98 25.09 0.76
CA LEU A 994 31.70 26.25 1.27
C LEU A 994 32.76 26.68 0.25
N ARG A 995 32.62 27.86 -0.35
CA ARG A 995 33.69 28.48 -1.16
C ARG A 995 34.67 29.24 -0.25
N LEU A 996 35.96 28.96 -0.36
CA LEU A 996 37.01 29.63 0.42
C LEU A 996 37.51 30.86 -0.36
N THR A 997 36.67 31.89 -0.46
CA THR A 997 37.07 33.22 -0.93
C THR A 997 36.98 34.19 0.24
N SER A 998 37.92 35.14 0.31
CA SER A 998 38.02 36.17 1.36
C SER A 998 36.75 36.97 1.55
#